data_AF-A0AAU9WU19-F1
#
_entry.id   AF-A0AAU9WU19-F1
#
_cell.length_a   1.000
_cell.length_b   1.000
_cell.length_c   1.000
_cell.angle_alpha   90.00
_cell.angle_beta   90.00
_cell.angle_gamma   90.00
#
_symmetry.space_group_name_H-M   'P 1'
#
loop_
_entity.id
_entity.type
_entity.pdbx_description
1 polymer ?
#
loop_
_entity_poly.entity_id
_entity_poly.type
_entity_poly.pdbx_seq_one_letter_code
_entity_poly.pdbx_strand_id
1 'polypeptide(L)'
;MFRPRQKRTAQKAVGSGGKKPRLSKAPMYTPRREVLYRGGNKKGKHDHWAALGAWFLGPKAENGDVFRDLLTGAVDHHIAFRHNYFPCDPPYVTDELREAASFKNSMEHLKTEVDNLQKDLEKSVPFFSSRYKGHVLWETAMPANLGYMTAMLFNQNNCAAEASTVTTKFEVEVGKDLCIMMGYDGDKAMGHLTAGGSVANIEAIWAGRNVKYFPLGLQEALLKEEKLAAAKGYKITFPQRGGEKGELQSASQWELLNLDVDTILRMPKDVEDLTGLHHQEFMGVMGQYLYESVGAQEFARRHMLTESPCVIVPSTAHISLTKAVTILGLGRESLVTVAVDEDARMEPKDLERILQEKLKNEIPVITVVSVMGTTEESAVDPLAAILELREKFRAKGLCFSLHADGAWGGYFCSMLRDPKSNLVTAGSEGFVPELWLSPYVKEQLSAMDQCDTITIDPHKSGFCPYPAGALCYRDKLMNTFLQITTTVVYYHGDMTLGDIGIEGSKPGAAAAGVMLANRVIGLDKNGYGRILAECMFTAKIMYCLWVTLAQDDDTFVLETTKSLPKKYKKMSEKQQKEFIRERILGKSNEELVKDEEAMEYLLEVGPDTMIPCFSVNLKGNRSVEKCNEINLALFQDLSHTSSEQTARRVPMIVTASSLVPHKHSAAVPNFKKRLGLEHDNDTPVKYIITTCMDPWATSTEFLDDMGDILRNAILNAIGTCTDAKVLHNFVTTGVVNQENEVIASYIGDFNNVSKQYDNAVKLKFLHDKDAEKYISMQEKLLKASCEPQPIVFRSKRQRFHEIFFEESEYAGEKEKFDCFVGMPSDHDKNPFMSVKMKIIDVPRYEHFDKGDYPDHANYFMYGDKKSVFLFHIPTKSPDFFQVVQLDGIPDNVGTEKVVDLLLRYGTVVEIPSISGSPKIESGEVQDPLTKNKFDISFVGIDGAEVASEVKIARKIWFSGTTV
;
A
#
# COMPACT_ATOMS: atom_id res chain seq x y z
N MET A 1 -36.69 -28.31 42.31
CA MET A 1 -37.42 -29.57 42.06
C MET A 1 -36.78 -30.26 40.85
N PHE A 2 -36.13 -31.40 41.12
CA PHE A 2 -35.95 -32.62 40.29
C PHE A 2 -36.29 -32.53 38.79
N ARG A 3 -35.46 -32.90 37.79
CA ARG A 3 -34.61 -34.09 37.50
C ARG A 3 -34.01 -33.88 36.06
N PRO A 4 -33.15 -34.75 35.47
CA PRO A 4 -31.93 -35.40 35.96
C PRO A 4 -30.73 -35.29 34.96
N ARG A 5 -29.52 -35.49 35.48
CA ARG A 5 -28.28 -35.78 34.72
C ARG A 5 -28.43 -37.06 33.89
N GLN A 6 -28.26 -36.97 32.57
CA GLN A 6 -27.94 -38.13 31.71
C GLN A 6 -26.41 -38.25 31.57
N LYS A 7 -25.88 -39.37 32.06
CA LYS A 7 -24.52 -39.85 31.77
C LYS A 7 -24.42 -40.18 30.28
N ARG A 8 -23.60 -39.45 29.52
CA ARG A 8 -23.12 -39.93 28.22
C ARG A 8 -21.87 -40.79 28.44
N THR A 9 -22.00 -42.03 28.03
CA THR A 9 -20.97 -43.06 27.93
C THR A 9 -19.79 -42.58 27.09
N ALA A 10 -18.58 -42.73 27.64
CA ALA A 10 -17.34 -42.54 26.91
C ALA A 10 -17.18 -43.67 25.88
N GLN A 11 -17.45 -43.36 24.60
CA GLN A 11 -16.91 -44.13 23.49
C GLN A 11 -15.55 -43.53 23.16
N LYS A 12 -14.49 -44.30 23.46
CA LYS A 12 -13.14 -44.08 22.95
C LYS A 12 -13.21 -44.15 21.41
N ALA A 13 -13.11 -42.99 20.75
CA ALA A 13 -12.78 -42.94 19.34
C ALA A 13 -11.30 -43.33 19.19
N VAL A 14 -11.10 -44.47 18.56
CA VAL A 14 -9.81 -45.00 18.12
C VAL A 14 -9.22 -44.03 17.10
N GLY A 15 -7.94 -43.72 17.24
CA GLY A 15 -7.21 -42.83 16.37
C GLY A 15 -7.24 -43.28 14.91
N SER A 16 -7.74 -42.40 14.05
CA SER A 16 -7.39 -42.32 12.65
C SER A 16 -6.76 -40.95 12.43
N GLY A 17 -5.53 -40.92 11.93
CA GLY A 17 -4.83 -39.69 11.55
C GLY A 17 -5.54 -38.98 10.40
N GLY A 18 -6.54 -38.16 10.74
CA GLY A 18 -7.19 -37.27 9.79
C GLY A 18 -6.22 -36.16 9.40
N LYS A 19 -5.93 -36.04 8.11
CA LYS A 19 -5.38 -34.79 7.55
C LYS A 19 -6.32 -33.64 7.95
N LYS A 20 -5.75 -32.52 8.37
CA LYS A 20 -6.50 -31.30 8.71
C LYS A 20 -7.34 -30.86 7.50
N PRO A 21 -8.60 -30.42 7.67
CA PRO A 21 -9.37 -29.83 6.58
C PRO A 21 -8.66 -28.58 6.04
N ARG A 22 -8.53 -28.46 4.71
CA ARG A 22 -8.20 -27.23 3.94
C ARG A 22 -9.51 -26.62 3.40
N LEU A 23 -9.66 -25.35 2.99
CA LEU A 23 -8.91 -24.09 3.15
C LEU A 23 -9.84 -22.86 3.01
N SER A 24 -11.16 -23.04 2.88
CA SER A 24 -12.18 -21.97 2.79
C SER A 24 -13.14 -21.95 3.99
N LYS A 25 -12.98 -22.85 4.96
CA LYS A 25 -14.04 -23.20 5.93
C LYS A 25 -14.05 -22.40 7.24
N ALA A 26 -13.16 -21.42 7.40
CA ALA A 26 -13.19 -20.52 8.56
C ALA A 26 -13.75 -19.16 8.13
N PRO A 27 -14.88 -18.69 8.68
CA PRO A 27 -15.17 -17.26 8.63
C PRO A 27 -13.95 -16.51 9.17
N MET A 28 -13.62 -15.33 8.62
CA MET A 28 -12.62 -14.41 9.21
C MET A 28 -12.84 -14.25 10.73
N TYR A 29 -14.10 -14.43 11.17
CA TYR A 29 -14.51 -14.51 12.56
C TYR A 29 -15.29 -15.80 12.83
N THR A 30 -14.67 -16.80 13.47
CA THR A 30 -15.46 -17.87 14.09
C THR A 30 -16.13 -17.28 15.35
N PRO A 31 -17.47 -17.29 15.50
CA PRO A 31 -18.16 -16.71 16.67
C PRO A 31 -17.84 -17.39 18.02
N ARG A 32 -16.89 -18.34 18.03
CA ARG A 32 -16.51 -19.21 19.14
C ARG A 32 -15.03 -19.63 19.11
N ARG A 33 -14.10 -18.82 18.60
CA ARG A 33 -12.71 -18.94 19.07
C ARG A 33 -12.70 -18.51 20.53
N GLU A 34 -12.04 -19.27 21.40
CA GLU A 34 -11.88 -18.88 22.80
C GLU A 34 -11.16 -17.53 22.82
N VAL A 35 -11.91 -16.42 22.90
CA VAL A 35 -11.42 -15.18 23.50
C VAL A 35 -10.81 -15.63 24.82
N LEU A 36 -9.57 -15.26 25.07
CA LEU A 36 -8.69 -15.89 26.06
C LEU A 36 -9.24 -15.74 27.48
N TYR A 37 -10.21 -16.58 27.82
CA TYR A 37 -10.99 -16.47 29.03
C TYR A 37 -11.16 -17.84 29.65
N ARG A 38 -10.06 -18.33 30.24
CA ARG A 38 -10.17 -19.25 31.37
C ARG A 38 -10.20 -18.47 32.68
N GLY A 39 -11.41 -18.11 33.07
CA GLY A 39 -11.81 -18.01 34.46
C GLY A 39 -11.28 -16.80 35.23
N GLY A 40 -12.16 -15.84 35.47
CA GLY A 40 -11.97 -14.86 36.54
C GLY A 40 -12.80 -13.63 36.31
N ASN A 41 -13.97 -13.58 36.95
CA ASN A 41 -14.82 -12.40 37.04
C ASN A 41 -14.01 -11.22 37.61
N LYS A 42 -13.43 -10.37 36.76
CA LYS A 42 -12.80 -9.10 37.13
C LYS A 42 -13.30 -8.00 36.21
N LYS A 43 -14.34 -7.30 36.66
CA LYS A 43 -14.68 -5.95 36.17
C LYS A 43 -13.40 -5.10 36.17
N GLY A 44 -12.99 -4.57 35.02
CA GLY A 44 -11.96 -3.52 34.94
C GLY A 44 -10.63 -3.85 34.26
N LYS A 45 -10.51 -4.93 33.47
CA LYS A 45 -9.44 -5.01 32.46
C LYS A 45 -10.02 -4.57 31.12
N HIS A 46 -9.48 -3.48 30.56
CA HIS A 46 -9.82 -3.06 29.20
C HIS A 46 -9.11 -3.99 28.22
N ASP A 47 -9.84 -4.54 27.25
CA ASP A 47 -9.26 -5.35 26.18
C ASP A 47 -8.65 -4.39 25.14
N HIS A 48 -7.36 -4.06 25.27
CA HIS A 48 -6.72 -2.99 24.49
C HIS A 48 -6.72 -3.27 22.98
N TRP A 49 -6.76 -4.53 22.56
CA TRP A 49 -6.92 -4.91 21.14
C TRP A 49 -8.26 -4.45 20.54
N ALA A 50 -9.31 -4.33 21.36
CA ALA A 50 -10.61 -3.84 20.89
C ALA A 50 -10.59 -2.34 20.55
N ALA A 51 -9.61 -1.58 21.09
CA ALA A 51 -9.45 -0.16 20.76
C ALA A 51 -9.04 0.03 19.30
N LEU A 52 -8.17 -0.84 18.77
CA LEU A 52 -7.79 -0.85 17.36
C LEU A 52 -9.02 -1.01 16.46
N GLY A 53 -9.90 -1.96 16.80
CA GLY A 53 -11.18 -2.17 16.12
C GLY A 53 -12.08 -0.94 16.11
N ALA A 54 -11.97 -0.04 17.09
CA ALA A 54 -12.76 1.19 17.18
C ALA A 54 -12.15 2.38 16.42
N TRP A 55 -10.93 2.27 15.89
CA TRP A 55 -10.27 3.37 15.17
C TRP A 55 -10.48 3.34 13.66
N PHE A 56 -10.96 2.23 13.11
CA PHE A 56 -11.18 2.03 11.68
C PHE A 56 -12.65 1.73 11.38
N LEU A 57 -13.11 2.06 10.17
CA LEU A 57 -14.48 1.74 9.75
C LEU A 57 -14.64 0.22 9.60
N GLY A 58 -13.58 -0.44 9.16
CA GLY A 58 -13.43 -1.87 9.04
C GLY A 58 -13.58 -2.35 7.59
N PRO A 59 -12.92 -3.47 7.20
CA PRO A 59 -12.94 -3.98 5.83
C PRO A 59 -14.34 -4.31 5.27
N LYS A 60 -15.35 -4.46 6.16
CA LYS A 60 -16.76 -4.70 5.81
C LYS A 60 -17.68 -3.60 6.36
N ALA A 61 -17.12 -2.47 6.77
CA ALA A 61 -17.80 -1.38 7.45
C ALA A 61 -18.52 -1.83 8.73
N GLU A 62 -17.84 -2.67 9.52
CA GLU A 62 -18.32 -3.19 10.80
C GLU A 62 -18.74 -2.08 11.79
N ASN A 63 -18.11 -0.90 11.69
CA ASN A 63 -18.43 0.28 12.51
C ASN A 63 -19.28 1.34 11.76
N GLY A 64 -19.94 0.96 10.67
CA GLY A 64 -20.67 1.90 9.81
C GLY A 64 -21.83 2.63 10.49
N ASP A 65 -22.50 1.99 11.45
CA ASP A 65 -23.54 2.60 12.28
C ASP A 65 -22.95 3.69 13.19
N VAL A 66 -21.88 3.38 13.92
CA VAL A 66 -21.19 4.32 14.82
C VAL A 66 -20.66 5.53 14.03
N PHE A 67 -20.02 5.28 12.88
CA PHE A 67 -19.47 6.35 12.04
C PHE A 67 -20.57 7.29 11.52
N ARG A 68 -21.69 6.73 11.03
CA ARG A 68 -22.84 7.50 10.55
C ARG A 68 -23.44 8.36 11.67
N ASP A 69 -23.59 7.79 12.87
CA ASP A 69 -24.21 8.47 13.98
C ASP A 69 -23.33 9.66 14.46
N LEU A 70 -22.00 9.46 14.52
CA LEU A 70 -21.04 10.53 14.83
C LEU A 70 -21.03 11.64 13.77
N LEU A 71 -21.04 11.27 12.48
CA LEU A 71 -21.09 12.24 11.38
C LEU A 71 -22.40 13.05 11.39
N THR A 72 -23.52 12.39 11.67
CA THR A 72 -24.82 13.06 11.82
C THR A 72 -24.76 14.08 12.96
N GLY A 73 -24.20 13.71 14.11
CA GLY A 73 -23.98 14.62 15.22
C GLY A 73 -23.11 15.85 14.86
N ALA A 74 -22.07 15.66 14.05
CA ALA A 74 -21.25 16.78 13.57
C ALA A 74 -22.04 17.74 12.66
N VAL A 75 -22.87 17.20 11.76
CA VAL A 75 -23.75 18.00 10.87
C VAL A 75 -24.79 18.76 11.69
N ASP A 76 -25.46 18.09 12.63
CA ASP A 76 -26.47 18.69 13.50
C ASP A 76 -25.89 19.82 14.35
N HIS A 77 -24.67 19.64 14.87
CA HIS A 77 -23.98 20.67 15.64
C HIS A 77 -23.67 21.90 14.79
N HIS A 78 -23.26 21.74 13.53
CA HIS A 78 -23.03 22.86 12.62
C HIS A 78 -24.32 23.59 12.24
N ILE A 79 -25.41 22.85 12.00
CA ILE A 79 -26.73 23.44 11.75
C ILE A 79 -27.16 24.27 12.96
N ALA A 80 -27.04 23.73 14.17
CA ALA A 80 -27.33 24.45 15.41
C ALA A 80 -26.44 25.68 15.59
N PHE A 81 -25.15 25.59 15.28
CA PHE A 81 -24.22 26.72 15.33
C PHE A 81 -24.71 27.87 14.42
N ARG A 82 -25.08 27.58 13.17
CA ARG A 82 -25.59 28.59 12.23
C ARG A 82 -26.88 29.25 12.70
N HIS A 83 -27.81 28.48 13.26
CA HIS A 83 -29.06 29.03 13.81
C HIS A 83 -28.83 29.95 15.01
N ASN A 84 -27.81 29.66 15.83
CA ASN A 84 -27.60 30.36 17.10
C ASN A 84 -26.60 31.52 17.02
N TYR A 85 -25.85 31.68 15.92
CA TYR A 85 -24.76 32.68 15.85
C TYR A 85 -25.29 34.12 15.91
N PHE A 86 -26.32 34.43 15.12
CA PHE A 86 -27.13 35.66 15.25
C PHE A 86 -28.63 35.29 15.16
N PRO A 87 -29.26 34.91 16.27
CA PRO A 87 -30.60 34.31 16.25
C PRO A 87 -31.72 35.22 15.70
N CYS A 88 -31.48 36.53 15.65
CA CYS A 88 -32.44 37.51 15.16
C CYS A 88 -32.40 37.72 13.64
N ASP A 89 -31.40 37.15 12.94
CA ASP A 89 -31.31 37.29 11.50
C ASP A 89 -32.43 36.50 10.79
N PRO A 90 -33.08 37.07 9.77
CA PRO A 90 -34.16 36.37 9.08
C PRO A 90 -33.61 35.24 8.20
N PRO A 91 -34.39 34.16 7.96
CA PRO A 91 -34.02 33.16 6.97
C PRO A 91 -34.14 33.74 5.55
N TYR A 92 -33.08 33.65 4.77
CA TYR A 92 -33.09 34.07 3.35
C TYR A 92 -33.58 32.97 2.40
N VAL A 93 -33.49 31.71 2.82
CA VAL A 93 -34.08 30.56 2.10
C VAL A 93 -35.39 30.22 2.81
N THR A 94 -36.50 30.77 2.30
CA THR A 94 -37.84 30.65 2.88
C THR A 94 -38.58 29.40 2.36
N ASP A 95 -39.67 29.01 3.03
CA ASP A 95 -40.51 27.90 2.55
C ASP A 95 -41.14 28.20 1.18
N GLU A 96 -41.51 29.45 0.89
CA GLU A 96 -41.98 29.86 -0.46
C GLU A 96 -40.91 29.58 -1.54
N LEU A 97 -39.64 29.94 -1.26
CA LEU A 97 -38.53 29.67 -2.17
C LEU A 97 -38.31 28.16 -2.35
N ARG A 98 -38.44 27.38 -1.27
CA ARG A 98 -38.30 25.91 -1.29
C ARG A 98 -39.44 25.22 -2.05
N GLU A 99 -40.64 25.80 -2.01
CA GLU A 99 -41.81 25.27 -2.71
C GLU A 99 -41.80 25.59 -4.21
N ALA A 100 -41.02 26.60 -4.65
CA ALA A 100 -40.86 26.96 -6.05
C ALA A 100 -40.33 25.79 -6.90
N ALA A 101 -40.85 25.67 -8.12
CA ALA A 101 -40.48 24.59 -9.03
C ALA A 101 -38.97 24.58 -9.36
N SER A 102 -38.36 25.76 -9.53
CA SER A 102 -36.92 25.88 -9.80
C SER A 102 -36.07 25.31 -8.66
N PHE A 103 -36.43 25.57 -7.40
CA PHE A 103 -35.72 25.01 -6.25
C PHE A 103 -35.83 23.48 -6.21
N LYS A 104 -37.04 22.94 -6.37
CA LYS A 104 -37.27 21.48 -6.39
C LYS A 104 -36.47 20.80 -7.51
N ASN A 105 -36.48 21.38 -8.71
CA ASN A 105 -35.70 20.87 -9.86
C ASN A 105 -34.19 20.91 -9.57
N SER A 106 -33.67 21.99 -9.00
CA SER A 106 -32.25 22.08 -8.61
C SER A 106 -31.87 21.04 -7.54
N MET A 107 -32.75 20.79 -6.56
CA MET A 107 -32.53 19.76 -5.54
C MET A 107 -32.58 18.34 -6.09
N GLU A 108 -33.46 18.06 -7.06
CA GLU A 108 -33.50 16.77 -7.76
C GLU A 108 -32.24 16.53 -8.59
N HIS A 109 -31.77 17.58 -9.29
CA HIS A 109 -30.50 17.52 -10.01
C HIS A 109 -29.32 17.26 -9.07
N LEU A 110 -29.22 17.98 -7.93
CA LEU A 110 -28.18 17.74 -6.93
C LEU A 110 -28.18 16.27 -6.45
N LYS A 111 -29.34 15.70 -6.13
CA LYS A 111 -29.44 14.29 -5.72
C LYS A 111 -28.95 13.35 -6.81
N THR A 112 -29.34 13.62 -8.06
CA THR A 112 -28.92 12.82 -9.22
C THR A 112 -27.40 12.85 -9.40
N GLU A 113 -26.77 14.03 -9.30
CA GLU A 113 -25.32 14.16 -9.42
C GLU A 113 -24.57 13.53 -8.24
N VAL A 114 -25.11 13.59 -7.02
CA VAL A 114 -24.54 12.88 -5.85
C VAL A 114 -24.62 11.37 -6.04
N ASP A 115 -25.76 10.84 -6.51
CA ASP A 115 -25.93 9.41 -6.80
C ASP A 115 -24.99 8.94 -7.91
N ASN A 116 -24.75 9.78 -8.93
CA ASN A 116 -23.80 9.49 -10.00
C ASN A 116 -22.35 9.47 -9.48
N LEU A 117 -21.96 10.48 -8.68
CA LEU A 117 -20.64 10.53 -8.06
C LEU A 117 -20.36 9.29 -7.20
N GLN A 118 -21.34 8.85 -6.42
CA GLN A 118 -21.21 7.63 -5.61
C GLN A 118 -20.95 6.40 -6.46
N LYS A 119 -21.73 6.19 -7.53
CA LYS A 119 -21.54 5.06 -8.47
C LYS A 119 -20.18 5.07 -9.17
N ASP A 120 -19.65 6.25 -9.45
CA ASP A 120 -18.32 6.37 -10.03
C ASP A 120 -17.22 6.06 -9.01
N LEU A 121 -17.35 6.54 -7.77
CA LEU A 121 -16.41 6.24 -6.69
C LEU A 121 -16.41 4.75 -6.28
N GLU A 122 -17.52 4.02 -6.46
CA GLU A 122 -17.57 2.55 -6.25
C GLU A 122 -16.63 1.76 -7.17
N LYS A 123 -16.11 2.37 -8.25
CA LYS A 123 -15.13 1.79 -9.16
C LYS A 123 -13.67 1.97 -8.68
N SER A 124 -13.48 2.61 -7.53
CA SER A 124 -12.16 2.87 -6.97
C SER A 124 -11.48 1.59 -6.48
N VAL A 125 -10.16 1.67 -6.33
CA VAL A 125 -9.37 0.60 -5.71
C VAL A 125 -9.82 0.40 -4.25
N PRO A 126 -10.14 -0.83 -3.82
CA PRO A 126 -10.69 -1.10 -2.49
C PRO A 126 -9.59 -1.13 -1.43
N PHE A 127 -9.01 0.03 -1.09
CA PHE A 127 -7.92 0.14 -0.11
C PHE A 127 -8.25 -0.45 1.26
N PHE A 128 -9.53 -0.49 1.64
CA PHE A 128 -10.00 -1.10 2.89
C PHE A 128 -9.84 -2.63 2.95
N SER A 129 -9.69 -3.29 1.80
CA SER A 129 -9.58 -4.74 1.71
C SER A 129 -8.18 -5.20 2.11
N SER A 130 -8.09 -6.22 2.97
CA SER A 130 -6.81 -6.88 3.28
C SER A 130 -6.15 -7.58 2.09
N ARG A 131 -6.86 -7.73 0.95
CA ARG A 131 -6.30 -8.21 -0.32
C ARG A 131 -5.49 -7.12 -1.06
N TYR A 132 -5.62 -5.86 -0.64
CA TYR A 132 -4.77 -4.78 -1.15
C TYR A 132 -3.40 -4.82 -0.46
N LYS A 133 -2.36 -5.08 -1.24
CA LYS A 133 -0.94 -5.05 -0.85
C LYS A 133 -0.14 -4.18 -1.83
N GLY A 134 -0.76 -3.10 -2.30
CA GLY A 134 -0.20 -2.25 -3.34
C GLY A 134 0.78 -1.21 -2.79
N HIS A 135 0.41 0.06 -2.97
CA HIS A 135 1.21 1.21 -2.58
C HIS A 135 1.05 1.53 -1.08
N VAL A 136 1.62 2.67 -0.67
CA VAL A 136 1.52 3.22 0.69
C VAL A 136 0.14 3.84 0.91
N LEU A 137 -0.89 3.01 0.79
CA LEU A 137 -2.30 3.37 0.82
C LEU A 137 -3.06 2.26 1.53
N TRP A 138 -3.88 2.63 2.50
CA TRP A 138 -4.82 1.72 3.16
C TRP A 138 -5.96 2.54 3.75
N GLU A 139 -6.89 1.88 4.45
CA GLU A 139 -7.99 2.56 5.13
C GLU A 139 -7.48 3.64 6.10
N THR A 140 -8.17 4.78 6.10
CA THR A 140 -7.87 5.90 6.99
C THR A 140 -8.64 5.77 8.30
N ALA A 141 -8.03 6.22 9.38
CA ALA A 141 -8.63 6.16 10.70
C ALA A 141 -9.92 6.99 10.77
N MET A 142 -10.98 6.43 11.34
CA MET A 142 -12.25 7.11 11.62
C MET A 142 -12.08 8.46 12.33
N PRO A 143 -11.27 8.61 13.40
CA PRO A 143 -11.08 9.92 14.03
C PRO A 143 -10.49 10.95 13.07
N ALA A 144 -9.59 10.56 12.16
CA ALA A 144 -9.05 11.48 11.17
C ALA A 144 -10.13 11.92 10.17
N ASN A 145 -10.92 10.98 9.66
CA ASN A 145 -12.02 11.25 8.72
C ASN A 145 -13.10 12.14 9.36
N LEU A 146 -13.53 11.82 10.58
CA LEU A 146 -14.53 12.59 11.33
C LEU A 146 -14.04 14.00 11.65
N GLY A 147 -12.77 14.15 12.06
CA GLY A 147 -12.16 15.46 12.32
C GLY A 147 -12.13 16.33 11.07
N TYR A 148 -11.73 15.75 9.94
CA TYR A 148 -11.72 16.44 8.64
C TYR A 148 -13.12 16.87 8.22
N MET A 149 -14.08 15.94 8.16
CA MET A 149 -15.44 16.24 7.71
C MET A 149 -16.14 17.26 8.62
N THR A 150 -15.93 17.18 9.94
CA THR A 150 -16.48 18.14 10.91
C THR A 150 -15.94 19.54 10.65
N ALA A 151 -14.63 19.70 10.51
CA ALA A 151 -14.01 20.99 10.30
C ALA A 151 -14.23 21.55 8.88
N MET A 152 -14.43 20.69 7.88
CA MET A 152 -14.76 21.08 6.51
C MET A 152 -16.03 21.93 6.45
N LEU A 153 -17.01 21.67 7.31
CA LEU A 153 -18.25 22.45 7.40
C LEU A 153 -18.02 23.92 7.77
N PHE A 154 -16.91 24.23 8.45
CA PHE A 154 -16.48 25.58 8.83
C PHE A 154 -15.54 26.24 7.82
N ASN A 155 -14.88 25.46 6.97
CA ASN A 155 -14.01 25.92 5.87
C ASN A 155 -12.96 26.97 6.29
N GLN A 156 -12.33 26.77 7.46
CA GLN A 156 -11.27 27.66 7.94
C GLN A 156 -9.99 27.50 7.12
N ASN A 157 -9.34 28.63 6.79
CA ASN A 157 -8.12 28.68 6.00
C ASN A 157 -6.92 28.99 6.90
N ASN A 158 -6.08 27.99 7.16
CA ASN A 158 -4.94 28.09 8.08
C ASN A 158 -3.80 29.01 7.60
N CYS A 159 -3.91 29.56 6.39
CA CYS A 159 -2.99 30.58 5.89
C CYS A 159 -2.94 31.81 6.80
N ALA A 160 -4.10 32.30 7.27
CA ALA A 160 -4.23 33.53 8.03
C ALA A 160 -5.00 33.30 9.31
N ALA A 161 -4.42 33.66 10.46
CA ALA A 161 -4.96 33.36 11.79
C ALA A 161 -6.41 33.87 11.99
N GLU A 162 -6.78 35.00 11.40
CA GLU A 162 -8.14 35.56 11.45
C GLU A 162 -9.18 34.72 10.70
N ALA A 163 -8.77 34.01 9.65
CA ALA A 163 -9.62 33.10 8.89
C ALA A 163 -9.70 31.69 9.52
N SER A 164 -8.92 31.43 10.58
CA SER A 164 -8.74 30.10 11.17
C SER A 164 -8.42 30.11 12.67
N THR A 165 -9.13 30.95 13.44
CA THR A 165 -8.90 31.16 14.88
C THR A 165 -8.93 29.89 15.75
N VAL A 166 -9.51 28.80 15.22
CA VAL A 166 -9.54 27.48 15.85
C VAL A 166 -8.53 26.54 15.20
N THR A 167 -8.58 26.38 13.88
CA THR A 167 -7.81 25.33 13.20
C THR A 167 -6.31 25.66 13.06
N THR A 168 -5.89 26.93 13.16
CA THR A 168 -4.46 27.28 13.30
C THR A 168 -3.88 26.70 14.59
N LYS A 169 -4.64 26.75 15.69
CA LYS A 169 -4.20 26.18 16.98
C LYS A 169 -4.05 24.66 16.91
N PHE A 170 -4.96 24.00 16.19
CA PHE A 170 -4.86 22.57 15.93
C PHE A 170 -3.59 22.22 15.15
N GLU A 171 -3.23 23.02 14.14
CA GLU A 171 -2.01 22.76 13.38
C GLU A 171 -0.74 22.98 14.20
N VAL A 172 -0.69 24.04 15.02
CA VAL A 172 0.42 24.27 15.95
C VAL A 172 0.57 23.11 16.95
N GLU A 173 -0.55 22.60 17.46
CA GLU A 173 -0.56 21.41 18.33
C GLU A 173 -0.04 20.17 17.59
N VAL A 174 -0.56 19.89 16.39
CA VAL A 174 -0.10 18.78 15.54
C VAL A 174 1.39 18.88 15.26
N GLY A 175 1.89 20.06 14.88
CA GLY A 175 3.32 20.29 14.65
C GLY A 175 4.17 19.97 15.88
N LYS A 176 3.74 20.42 17.06
CA LYS A 176 4.41 20.13 18.35
C LYS A 176 4.36 18.64 18.68
N ASP A 177 3.21 18.00 18.51
CA ASP A 177 3.00 16.58 18.76
C ASP A 177 3.92 15.70 17.90
N LEU A 178 4.02 16.00 16.60
CA LEU A 178 4.89 15.27 15.69
C LEU A 178 6.38 15.47 16.04
N CYS A 179 6.79 16.70 16.38
CA CYS A 179 8.15 16.97 16.88
C CYS A 179 8.50 16.13 18.11
N ILE A 180 7.62 16.12 19.12
CA ILE A 180 7.83 15.37 20.37
C ILE A 180 7.88 13.86 20.10
N MET A 181 6.98 13.34 19.25
CA MET A 181 6.98 11.93 18.88
C MET A 181 8.31 11.53 18.23
N MET A 182 8.90 12.39 17.40
CA MET A 182 10.19 12.12 16.74
C MET A 182 11.40 12.39 17.65
N GLY A 183 11.19 12.91 18.85
CA GLY A 183 12.22 13.06 19.89
C GLY A 183 12.77 14.47 20.03
N TYR A 184 12.29 15.43 19.25
CA TYR A 184 12.68 16.82 19.42
C TYR A 184 12.16 17.42 20.74
N ASP A 185 12.89 18.41 21.23
CA ASP A 185 12.46 19.27 22.33
C ASP A 185 11.31 20.18 21.85
N GLY A 186 10.09 19.91 22.33
CA GLY A 186 8.87 20.58 21.89
C GLY A 186 8.78 22.08 22.21
N ASP A 187 9.72 22.66 22.96
CA ASP A 187 9.77 24.10 23.22
C ASP A 187 10.74 24.84 22.28
N LYS A 188 11.71 24.10 21.72
CA LYS A 188 12.67 24.59 20.72
C LYS A 188 12.25 24.31 19.29
N ALA A 189 11.63 23.14 19.08
CA ALA A 189 11.22 22.67 17.78
C ALA A 189 9.93 23.34 17.30
N MET A 190 9.69 23.22 16.00
CA MET A 190 8.45 23.64 15.36
C MET A 190 8.14 22.69 14.22
N GLY A 191 6.87 22.34 14.06
CA GLY A 191 6.38 21.64 12.88
C GLY A 191 5.15 22.34 12.31
N HIS A 192 4.87 22.11 11.03
CA HIS A 192 3.61 22.49 10.39
C HIS A 192 3.21 21.46 9.35
N LEU A 193 1.93 21.48 8.96
CA LEU A 193 1.43 20.61 7.92
C LEU A 193 1.78 21.17 6.53
N THR A 194 1.87 20.28 5.56
CA THR A 194 2.02 20.59 4.14
C THR A 194 1.02 19.73 3.34
N ALA A 195 0.83 20.03 2.06
CA ALA A 195 0.02 19.21 1.15
C ALA A 195 0.56 17.77 1.02
N GLY A 196 1.82 17.52 1.37
CA GLY A 196 2.44 16.21 1.40
C GLY A 196 3.95 16.26 1.55
N GLY A 197 4.57 15.12 1.82
CA GLY A 197 6.02 15.00 2.02
C GLY A 197 6.88 15.49 0.85
N SER A 198 6.32 15.59 -0.36
CA SER A 198 7.02 16.25 -1.46
C SER A 198 7.25 17.74 -1.20
N VAL A 199 6.25 18.46 -0.70
CA VAL A 199 6.37 19.88 -0.34
C VAL A 199 7.30 20.04 0.87
N ALA A 200 7.14 19.20 1.89
CA ALA A 200 8.02 19.19 3.06
C ALA A 200 9.50 18.98 2.69
N ASN A 201 9.80 18.04 1.79
CA ASN A 201 11.18 17.82 1.31
C ASN A 201 11.73 19.03 0.53
N ILE A 202 10.88 19.75 -0.24
CA ILE A 202 11.30 20.97 -0.94
C ILE A 202 11.58 22.08 0.09
N GLU A 203 10.71 22.27 1.07
CA GLU A 203 10.90 23.24 2.15
C GLU A 203 12.15 22.96 3.00
N ALA A 204 12.44 21.69 3.29
CA ALA A 204 13.64 21.30 4.02
C ALA A 204 14.92 21.70 3.26
N ILE A 205 14.98 21.40 1.94
CA ILE A 205 16.12 21.79 1.10
C ILE A 205 16.16 23.32 0.92
N TRP A 206 15.01 23.99 0.82
CA TRP A 206 14.94 25.44 0.76
C TRP A 206 15.53 26.08 2.03
N ALA A 207 15.13 25.59 3.21
CA ALA A 207 15.65 26.08 4.48
C ALA A 207 17.16 25.82 4.58
N GLY A 208 17.61 24.61 4.25
CA GLY A 208 19.03 24.27 4.22
C GLY A 208 19.83 25.17 3.28
N ARG A 209 19.30 25.49 2.09
CA ARG A 209 19.93 26.40 1.11
C ARG A 209 20.04 27.82 1.67
N ASN A 210 18.97 28.35 2.24
CA ASN A 210 18.95 29.72 2.75
C ASN A 210 19.88 29.87 3.97
N VAL A 211 19.88 28.90 4.88
CA VAL A 211 20.85 28.82 5.99
C VAL A 211 22.27 28.75 5.45
N LYS A 212 22.56 27.90 4.45
CA LYS A 212 23.90 27.74 3.88
C LYS A 212 24.48 29.05 3.33
N TYR A 213 23.65 29.88 2.69
CA TYR A 213 24.10 31.12 2.04
C TYR A 213 24.03 32.37 2.92
N PHE A 214 23.26 32.34 4.01
CA PHE A 214 23.11 33.49 4.91
C PHE A 214 24.45 34.13 5.37
N PRO A 215 25.48 33.38 5.78
CA PRO A 215 26.74 33.98 6.23
C PRO A 215 27.44 34.86 5.17
N LEU A 216 27.32 34.52 3.88
CA LEU A 216 27.90 35.31 2.78
C LEU A 216 27.18 36.65 2.63
N GLY A 217 25.85 36.63 2.67
CA GLY A 217 25.04 37.86 2.65
C GLY A 217 25.31 38.73 3.87
N LEU A 218 25.40 38.13 5.06
CA LEU A 218 25.71 38.86 6.29
C LEU A 218 27.12 39.47 6.26
N GLN A 219 28.11 38.75 5.74
CA GLN A 219 29.46 39.28 5.57
C GLN A 219 29.44 40.52 4.67
N GLU A 220 28.76 40.46 3.52
CA GLU A 220 28.62 41.59 2.61
C GLU A 220 27.91 42.78 3.27
N ALA A 221 26.83 42.53 4.01
CA ALA A 221 26.09 43.55 4.74
C ALA A 221 26.98 44.24 5.79
N LEU A 222 27.70 43.49 6.62
CA LEU A 222 28.61 44.06 7.64
C LEU A 222 29.75 44.90 7.04
N LEU A 223 30.13 44.65 5.78
CA LEU A 223 31.15 45.41 5.07
C LEU A 223 30.60 46.69 4.46
N LYS A 224 29.33 46.71 4.02
CA LYS A 224 28.74 47.81 3.25
C LYS A 224 27.79 48.71 4.04
N GLU A 225 27.10 48.19 5.04
CA GLU A 225 26.01 48.89 5.73
C GLU A 225 26.49 49.63 6.98
N GLU A 226 26.32 50.96 6.98
CA GLU A 226 26.63 51.78 8.15
C GLU A 226 25.75 51.45 9.36
N LYS A 227 24.50 51.06 9.13
CA LYS A 227 23.58 50.63 10.20
C LYS A 227 24.09 49.42 10.97
N LEU A 228 24.96 48.60 10.37
CA LEU A 228 25.55 47.43 11.00
C LEU A 228 26.96 47.69 11.53
N ALA A 229 27.41 48.95 11.58
CA ALA A 229 28.77 49.30 12.01
C ALA A 229 29.12 48.82 13.43
N ALA A 230 28.13 48.79 14.33
CA ALA A 230 28.31 48.30 15.70
C ALA A 230 28.58 46.77 15.80
N ALA A 231 28.20 46.01 14.77
CA ALA A 231 28.51 44.58 14.65
C ALA A 231 29.81 44.31 13.88
N LYS A 232 30.59 45.34 13.50
CA LYS A 232 31.93 45.13 12.94
C LYS A 232 32.81 44.44 13.97
N GLY A 233 33.52 43.40 13.56
CA GLY A 233 34.27 42.51 14.44
C GLY A 233 33.42 41.41 15.09
N TYR A 234 32.19 41.14 14.62
CA TYR A 234 31.37 40.02 15.09
C TYR A 234 32.16 38.70 14.98
N LYS A 235 32.37 38.04 16.13
CA LYS A 235 33.20 36.84 16.25
C LYS A 235 32.38 35.58 16.36
N ILE A 236 32.67 34.62 15.49
CA ILE A 236 32.05 33.29 15.47
C ILE A 236 33.11 32.19 15.52
N THR A 237 32.69 30.99 15.87
CA THR A 237 33.54 29.79 15.89
C THR A 237 33.63 29.19 14.48
N PHE A 238 34.86 28.91 14.03
CA PHE A 238 35.14 28.28 12.74
C PHE A 238 35.58 26.82 12.91
N PRO A 239 34.82 25.84 12.41
CA PRO A 239 35.24 24.43 12.39
C PRO A 239 36.59 24.21 11.69
N GLN A 240 36.88 24.99 10.64
CA GLN A 240 38.10 24.94 9.83
C GLN A 240 39.35 25.36 10.63
N ARG A 241 39.17 26.17 11.68
CA ARG A 241 40.23 26.69 12.54
C ARG A 241 40.34 25.91 13.86
N GLY A 242 39.95 24.63 13.85
CA GLY A 242 39.94 23.80 15.07
C GLY A 242 38.96 24.29 16.14
N GLY A 243 37.92 25.04 15.75
CA GLY A 243 36.94 25.61 16.68
C GLY A 243 37.32 26.96 17.28
N GLU A 244 38.40 27.60 16.80
CA GLU A 244 38.78 28.95 17.24
C GLU A 244 37.78 30.03 16.78
N LYS A 245 37.69 31.11 17.55
CA LYS A 245 36.88 32.28 17.19
C LYS A 245 37.61 33.20 16.23
N GLY A 246 36.95 33.62 15.17
CA GLY A 246 37.43 34.62 14.21
C GLY A 246 36.36 35.64 13.86
N GLU A 247 36.75 36.72 13.19
CA GLU A 247 35.80 37.75 12.73
C GLU A 247 35.14 37.32 11.41
N LEU A 248 33.80 37.42 11.32
CA LEU A 248 33.03 37.04 10.12
C LEU A 248 33.55 37.76 8.86
N GLN A 249 33.92 39.03 8.98
CA GLN A 249 34.40 39.87 7.89
C GLN A 249 35.75 39.41 7.31
N SER A 250 36.53 38.65 8.08
CA SER A 250 37.83 38.12 7.66
C SER A 250 37.76 36.70 7.09
N ALA A 251 36.59 36.06 7.15
CA ALA A 251 36.42 34.68 6.76
C ALA A 251 36.47 34.49 5.25
N SER A 252 37.03 33.35 4.81
CA SER A 252 36.98 32.94 3.41
C SER A 252 35.58 32.47 3.03
N GLN A 253 35.30 32.40 1.72
CA GLN A 253 34.04 31.86 1.21
C GLN A 253 33.82 30.41 1.69
N TRP A 254 34.86 29.58 1.67
CA TRP A 254 34.80 28.19 2.13
C TRP A 254 34.47 28.08 3.62
N GLU A 255 35.07 28.94 4.46
CA GLU A 255 34.79 29.00 5.89
C GLU A 255 33.32 29.38 6.16
N LEU A 256 32.80 30.39 5.45
CA LEU A 256 31.42 30.86 5.59
C LEU A 256 30.40 29.81 5.14
N LEU A 257 30.68 29.10 4.05
CA LEU A 257 29.81 28.04 3.54
C LEU A 257 29.86 26.75 4.39
N ASN A 258 30.75 26.67 5.36
CA ASN A 258 30.93 25.49 6.21
C ASN A 258 30.92 25.83 7.70
N LEU A 259 30.13 26.84 8.07
CA LEU A 259 29.77 27.07 9.47
C LEU A 259 28.78 26.02 9.96
N ASP A 260 28.77 25.81 11.27
CA ASP A 260 27.80 24.97 11.93
C ASP A 260 26.39 25.57 11.85
N VAL A 261 25.37 24.73 11.66
CA VAL A 261 23.97 25.16 11.48
C VAL A 261 23.52 26.02 12.65
N ASP A 262 23.73 25.58 13.89
CA ASP A 262 23.30 26.31 15.09
C ASP A 262 24.07 27.63 15.28
N THR A 263 25.26 27.74 14.69
CA THR A 263 25.98 29.02 14.63
C THR A 263 25.28 29.98 13.68
N ILE A 264 24.86 29.53 12.51
CA ILE A 264 24.17 30.36 11.52
C ILE A 264 22.79 30.80 12.04
N LEU A 265 22.02 29.88 12.64
CA LEU A 265 20.68 30.18 13.16
C LEU A 265 20.67 31.29 14.22
N ARG A 266 21.76 31.44 14.97
CA ARG A 266 21.91 32.49 16.00
C ARG A 266 22.37 33.84 15.45
N MET A 267 22.96 33.88 14.25
CA MET A 267 23.53 35.11 13.69
C MET A 267 22.55 36.29 13.64
N PRO A 268 21.28 36.14 13.20
CA PRO A 268 20.35 37.26 13.20
C PRO A 268 20.24 37.90 14.59
N LYS A 269 20.01 37.07 15.61
CA LYS A 269 19.85 37.53 16.99
C LYS A 269 21.12 38.14 17.56
N ASP A 270 22.27 37.52 17.32
CA ASP A 270 23.56 38.04 17.77
C ASP A 270 23.84 39.43 17.17
N VAL A 271 23.56 39.63 15.88
CA VAL A 271 23.76 40.94 15.21
C VAL A 271 22.74 41.98 15.65
N GLU A 272 21.47 41.60 15.86
CA GLU A 272 20.46 42.47 16.46
C GLU A 272 20.92 42.97 17.84
N ASP A 273 21.40 42.07 18.70
CA ASP A 273 21.86 42.42 20.04
C ASP A 273 23.10 43.34 20.02
N LEU A 274 24.01 43.14 19.07
CA LEU A 274 25.20 43.99 18.90
C LEU A 274 24.87 45.38 18.33
N THR A 275 23.83 45.48 17.50
CA THR A 275 23.47 46.75 16.82
C THR A 275 22.36 47.52 17.51
N GLY A 276 21.56 46.85 18.34
CA GLY A 276 20.33 47.40 18.93
C GLY A 276 19.17 47.53 17.94
N LEU A 277 19.27 46.94 16.74
CA LEU A 277 18.21 46.96 15.73
C LEU A 277 17.08 46.01 16.10
N HIS A 278 15.83 46.40 15.82
CA HIS A 278 14.71 45.46 15.89
C HIS A 278 14.76 44.48 14.71
N HIS A 279 14.24 43.26 14.90
CA HIS A 279 14.28 42.17 13.91
C HIS A 279 13.80 42.60 12.51
N GLN A 280 12.66 43.30 12.41
CA GLN A 280 12.14 43.78 11.12
C GLN A 280 13.07 44.79 10.45
N GLU A 281 13.73 45.66 11.22
CA GLU A 281 14.68 46.63 10.69
C GLU A 281 15.96 45.94 10.19
N PHE A 282 16.47 44.97 10.97
CA PHE A 282 17.62 44.16 10.60
C PHE A 282 17.34 43.34 9.32
N MET A 283 16.23 42.62 9.27
CA MET A 283 15.82 41.85 8.09
C MET A 283 15.55 42.74 6.88
N GLY A 284 15.03 43.96 7.09
CA GLY A 284 14.87 44.97 6.04
C GLY A 284 16.20 45.41 5.41
N VAL A 285 17.29 45.47 6.20
CA VAL A 285 18.64 45.69 5.66
C VAL A 285 19.13 44.43 4.93
N MET A 286 18.99 43.25 5.56
CA MET A 286 19.43 41.98 4.98
C MET A 286 18.76 41.65 3.64
N GLY A 287 17.53 42.11 3.41
CA GLY A 287 16.80 41.92 2.14
C GLY A 287 17.55 42.39 0.88
N GLN A 288 18.62 43.18 0.98
CA GLN A 288 19.45 43.55 -0.18
C GLN A 288 20.60 42.56 -0.47
N TYR A 289 20.83 41.62 0.45
CA TYR A 289 21.99 40.74 0.53
C TYR A 289 21.63 39.25 0.60
N LEU A 290 20.37 38.90 0.86
CA LEU A 290 19.94 37.51 0.95
C LEU A 290 19.75 36.87 -0.42
N TYR A 291 20.00 35.55 -0.50
CA TYR A 291 19.92 34.77 -1.73
C TYR A 291 18.56 34.89 -2.41
N GLU A 292 17.47 34.75 -1.65
CA GLU A 292 16.10 34.82 -2.15
C GLU A 292 15.71 36.21 -2.68
N SER A 293 16.34 37.27 -2.19
CA SER A 293 16.04 38.64 -2.61
C SER A 293 16.87 39.08 -3.81
N VAL A 294 18.14 38.68 -3.84
CA VAL A 294 19.09 39.01 -4.93
C VAL A 294 18.88 38.09 -6.14
N GLY A 295 18.46 36.85 -5.91
CA GLY A 295 18.35 35.81 -6.92
C GLY A 295 19.66 35.08 -7.20
N ALA A 296 19.56 33.82 -7.62
CA ALA A 296 20.67 32.88 -7.72
C ALA A 296 21.87 33.39 -8.55
N GLN A 297 21.61 33.91 -9.75
CA GLN A 297 22.66 34.34 -10.70
C GLN A 297 23.46 35.53 -10.17
N GLU A 298 22.77 36.54 -9.67
CA GLU A 298 23.41 37.75 -9.16
C GLU A 298 24.09 37.48 -7.82
N PHE A 299 23.50 36.66 -6.95
CA PHE A 299 24.12 36.25 -5.69
C PHE A 299 25.43 35.49 -5.94
N ALA A 300 25.43 34.52 -6.86
CA ALA A 300 26.64 33.80 -7.26
C ALA A 300 27.72 34.74 -7.82
N ARG A 301 27.33 35.71 -8.65
CA ARG A 301 28.25 36.72 -9.20
C ARG A 301 28.86 37.60 -8.10
N ARG A 302 28.04 38.10 -7.16
CA ARG A 302 28.49 38.99 -6.06
C ARG A 302 29.48 38.30 -5.14
N HIS A 303 29.23 37.04 -4.83
CA HIS A 303 30.06 36.28 -3.90
C HIS A 303 31.14 35.44 -4.59
N MET A 304 31.27 35.50 -5.93
CA MET A 304 32.23 34.73 -6.72
C MET A 304 32.12 33.21 -6.48
N LEU A 305 30.88 32.69 -6.46
CA LEU A 305 30.63 31.26 -6.33
C LEU A 305 30.95 30.56 -7.66
N THR A 306 32.02 29.76 -7.68
CA THR A 306 32.44 29.00 -8.87
C THR A 306 31.91 27.57 -8.87
N GLU A 307 31.63 27.02 -7.69
CA GLU A 307 31.08 25.68 -7.50
C GLU A 307 29.63 25.75 -7.03
N SER A 308 28.77 24.91 -7.60
CA SER A 308 27.38 24.78 -7.14
C SER A 308 27.34 23.85 -5.92
N PRO A 309 26.75 24.29 -4.78
CA PRO A 309 26.52 23.40 -3.66
C PRO A 309 25.65 22.21 -4.02
N CYS A 310 25.84 21.10 -3.32
CA CYS A 310 25.13 19.85 -3.61
C CYS A 310 24.22 19.41 -2.45
N VAL A 311 23.24 18.57 -2.80
CA VAL A 311 22.39 17.82 -1.89
C VAL A 311 22.72 16.34 -2.07
N ILE A 312 23.07 15.65 -0.99
CA ILE A 312 23.49 14.25 -1.03
C ILE A 312 22.35 13.36 -0.54
N VAL A 313 21.97 12.34 -1.33
CA VAL A 313 20.83 11.45 -1.06
C VAL A 313 21.20 10.00 -1.39
N PRO A 314 20.55 8.97 -0.83
CA PRO A 314 20.77 7.59 -1.29
C PRO A 314 20.25 7.41 -2.72
N SER A 315 20.76 6.44 -3.47
CA SER A 315 20.31 6.16 -4.84
C SER A 315 18.85 5.70 -4.93
N THR A 316 18.26 5.28 -3.80
CA THR A 316 16.85 4.89 -3.63
C THR A 316 15.96 6.04 -3.14
N ALA A 317 16.49 7.26 -3.09
CA ALA A 317 15.76 8.46 -2.66
C ALA A 317 14.51 8.73 -3.50
N HIS A 318 13.45 9.21 -2.84
CA HIS A 318 12.20 9.54 -3.51
C HIS A 318 12.37 10.70 -4.50
N ILE A 319 11.65 10.64 -5.62
CA ILE A 319 11.72 11.61 -6.71
C ILE A 319 11.44 13.06 -6.29
N SER A 320 10.79 13.28 -5.14
CA SER A 320 10.60 14.63 -4.57
C SER A 320 11.90 15.37 -4.35
N LEU A 321 13.00 14.70 -4.03
CA LEU A 321 14.30 15.34 -3.80
C LEU A 321 14.90 15.85 -5.12
N THR A 322 14.72 15.09 -6.22
CA THR A 322 15.00 15.56 -7.58
C THR A 322 14.11 16.75 -7.98
N LYS A 323 12.82 16.72 -7.61
CA LYS A 323 11.91 17.85 -7.83
C LYS A 323 12.37 19.08 -7.03
N ALA A 324 12.81 18.91 -5.79
CA ALA A 324 13.29 19.98 -4.93
C ALA A 324 14.48 20.73 -5.51
N VAL A 325 15.56 20.03 -5.89
CA VAL A 325 16.72 20.69 -6.50
C VAL A 325 16.37 21.36 -7.84
N THR A 326 15.38 20.83 -8.56
CA THR A 326 14.91 21.41 -9.82
C THR A 326 14.11 22.70 -9.57
N ILE A 327 13.14 22.67 -8.66
CA ILE A 327 12.27 23.81 -8.32
C ILE A 327 13.07 24.94 -7.68
N LEU A 328 14.04 24.60 -6.81
CA LEU A 328 14.87 25.57 -6.10
C LEU A 328 15.99 26.18 -6.96
N GLY A 329 16.10 25.78 -8.23
CA GLY A 329 17.07 26.33 -9.18
C GLY A 329 18.52 25.83 -8.97
N LEU A 330 18.72 24.75 -8.23
CA LEU A 330 20.04 24.13 -8.03
C LEU A 330 20.43 23.22 -9.21
N GLY A 331 19.43 22.67 -9.91
CA GLY A 331 19.63 21.77 -11.06
C GLY A 331 19.88 20.32 -10.67
N ARG A 332 19.59 19.38 -11.58
CA ARG A 332 19.64 17.93 -11.29
C ARG A 332 21.04 17.42 -10.95
N GLU A 333 22.08 18.03 -11.53
CA GLU A 333 23.49 17.66 -11.27
C GLU A 333 23.95 17.99 -9.84
N SER A 334 23.24 18.88 -9.14
CA SER A 334 23.49 19.18 -7.72
C SER A 334 23.01 18.06 -6.78
N LEU A 335 22.17 17.13 -7.26
CA LEU A 335 21.73 15.98 -6.48
C LEU A 335 22.72 14.83 -6.65
N VAL A 336 23.53 14.60 -5.62
CA VAL A 336 24.56 13.56 -5.62
C VAL A 336 24.01 12.31 -4.95
N THR A 337 24.01 11.19 -5.67
CA THR A 337 23.53 9.91 -5.15
C THR A 337 24.64 9.10 -4.47
N VAL A 338 24.29 8.47 -3.36
CA VAL A 338 25.12 7.51 -2.61
C VAL A 338 24.64 6.10 -2.93
N ALA A 339 25.58 5.16 -3.07
CA ALA A 339 25.24 3.74 -3.19
C ALA A 339 24.40 3.24 -2.00
N VAL A 340 23.63 2.18 -2.24
CA VAL A 340 22.94 1.42 -1.19
C VAL A 340 23.53 0.02 -1.01
N ASP A 341 23.35 -0.56 0.17
CA ASP A 341 23.68 -1.95 0.47
C ASP A 341 22.61 -2.94 -0.03
N GLU A 342 22.80 -4.24 0.24
CA GLU A 342 21.85 -5.30 -0.16
C GLU A 342 20.49 -5.22 0.55
N ASP A 343 20.38 -4.45 1.63
CA ASP A 343 19.11 -4.18 2.33
C ASP A 343 18.45 -2.88 1.84
N ALA A 344 18.96 -2.30 0.74
CA ALA A 344 18.52 -1.03 0.13
C ALA A 344 18.74 0.22 1.02
N ARG A 345 19.64 0.14 1.99
CA ARG A 345 20.02 1.24 2.89
C ARG A 345 21.25 1.96 2.37
N MET A 346 21.39 3.26 2.63
CA MET A 346 22.59 4.03 2.28
C MET A 346 23.87 3.37 2.79
N GLU A 347 24.89 3.25 1.92
CA GLU A 347 26.21 2.72 2.28
C GLU A 347 27.12 3.83 2.85
N PRO A 348 27.44 3.82 4.16
CA PRO A 348 28.23 4.90 4.78
C PRO A 348 29.63 5.05 4.18
N LYS A 349 30.24 3.96 3.67
CA LYS A 349 31.57 4.04 3.03
C LYS A 349 31.54 4.86 1.74
N ASP A 350 30.48 4.75 0.95
CA ASP A 350 30.35 5.54 -0.28
C ASP A 350 30.01 7.00 0.04
N LEU A 351 29.20 7.24 1.07
CA LEU A 351 28.96 8.59 1.60
C LEU A 351 30.28 9.24 2.05
N GLU A 352 31.11 8.53 2.82
CA GLU A 352 32.42 9.04 3.23
C GLU A 352 33.30 9.39 2.03
N ARG A 353 33.34 8.52 1.02
CA ARG A 353 34.11 8.77 -0.22
C ARG A 353 33.64 10.07 -0.91
N ILE A 354 32.33 10.26 -1.04
CA ILE A 354 31.73 11.45 -1.64
C ILE A 354 32.08 12.69 -0.81
N LEU A 355 31.93 12.64 0.51
CA LEU A 355 32.27 13.76 1.39
C LEU A 355 33.77 14.12 1.33
N GLN A 356 34.68 13.13 1.22
CA GLN A 356 36.12 13.41 1.02
C GLN A 356 36.36 14.13 -0.32
N GLU A 357 35.66 13.72 -1.38
CA GLU A 357 35.74 14.39 -2.69
C GLU A 357 35.24 15.84 -2.60
N LYS A 358 34.09 16.08 -1.94
CA LYS A 358 33.52 17.43 -1.79
C LYS A 358 34.41 18.34 -0.94
N LEU A 359 34.99 17.82 0.14
CA LEU A 359 35.98 18.54 0.93
C LEU A 359 37.22 18.90 0.10
N LYS A 360 37.76 17.95 -0.67
CA LYS A 360 38.99 18.15 -1.47
C LYS A 360 38.80 19.20 -2.56
N ASN A 361 37.62 19.24 -3.17
CA ASN A 361 37.32 20.13 -4.30
C ASN A 361 36.64 21.43 -3.85
N GLU A 362 36.52 21.67 -2.54
CA GLU A 362 35.83 22.84 -1.97
C GLU A 362 34.39 23.00 -2.51
N ILE A 363 33.68 21.89 -2.69
CA ILE A 363 32.26 21.88 -3.08
C ILE A 363 31.39 21.84 -1.82
N PRO A 364 30.59 22.88 -1.53
CA PRO A 364 29.76 22.90 -0.33
C PRO A 364 28.64 21.85 -0.39
N VAL A 365 28.27 21.32 0.78
CA VAL A 365 27.12 20.42 0.93
C VAL A 365 26.02 21.16 1.68
N ILE A 366 24.85 21.32 1.05
CA ILE A 366 23.68 21.94 1.67
C ILE A 366 23.14 21.03 2.76
N THR A 367 22.75 19.82 2.34
CA THR A 367 22.22 18.80 3.22
C THR A 367 22.64 17.41 2.77
N VAL A 368 22.83 16.51 3.73
CA VAL A 368 22.73 15.06 3.52
C VAL A 368 21.31 14.64 3.89
N VAL A 369 20.71 13.75 3.12
CA VAL A 369 19.38 13.19 3.40
C VAL A 369 19.51 11.73 3.81
N SER A 370 19.01 11.41 4.99
CA SER A 370 18.83 10.02 5.46
C SER A 370 17.37 9.62 5.22
N VAL A 371 17.12 8.57 4.45
CA VAL A 371 15.78 8.08 4.18
C VAL A 371 15.38 7.10 5.26
N MET A 372 14.37 7.46 6.05
CA MET A 372 13.92 6.69 7.20
C MET A 372 12.71 5.89 6.76
N GLY A 373 12.94 4.86 5.96
CA GLY A 373 11.89 4.09 5.31
C GLY A 373 11.74 4.43 3.83
N THR A 374 12.52 3.76 2.97
CA THR A 374 12.47 3.94 1.51
C THR A 374 11.07 3.65 0.94
N THR A 375 10.72 4.32 -0.16
CA THR A 375 9.37 4.21 -0.75
C THR A 375 9.01 2.78 -1.16
N GLU A 376 9.99 2.03 -1.67
CA GLU A 376 9.73 0.74 -2.32
C GLU A 376 10.11 -0.47 -1.45
N GLU A 377 11.15 -0.38 -0.61
CA GLU A 377 11.62 -1.48 0.25
C GLU A 377 11.37 -1.23 1.74
N SER A 378 10.95 -0.01 2.09
CA SER A 378 10.79 0.43 3.47
C SER A 378 12.06 0.31 4.31
N ALA A 379 13.23 0.41 3.67
CA ALA A 379 14.54 0.32 4.28
C ALA A 379 14.85 1.58 5.11
N VAL A 380 15.47 1.40 6.27
CA VAL A 380 15.83 2.51 7.17
C VAL A 380 17.32 2.75 7.06
N ASP A 381 17.72 3.93 6.60
CA ASP A 381 19.13 4.28 6.46
C ASP A 381 19.88 4.27 7.81
N PRO A 382 21.21 4.00 7.81
CA PRO A 382 22.04 3.94 9.01
C PRO A 382 22.35 5.34 9.55
N LEU A 383 21.32 6.02 10.07
CA LEU A 383 21.40 7.40 10.57
C LEU A 383 22.51 7.58 11.61
N ALA A 384 22.72 6.62 12.50
CA ALA A 384 23.80 6.68 13.49
C ALA A 384 25.18 6.83 12.83
N ALA A 385 25.47 6.04 11.79
CA ALA A 385 26.73 6.14 11.04
C ALA A 385 26.84 7.45 10.24
N ILE A 386 25.72 7.95 9.69
CA ILE A 386 25.67 9.23 8.99
C ILE A 386 25.99 10.39 9.94
N LEU A 387 25.48 10.35 11.18
CA LEU A 387 25.79 11.32 12.23
C LEU A 387 27.27 11.29 12.63
N GLU A 388 27.86 10.10 12.78
CA GLU A 388 29.31 9.98 13.01
C GLU A 388 30.14 10.60 11.88
N LEU A 389 29.71 10.41 10.62
CA LEU A 389 30.35 11.04 9.46
C LEU A 389 30.17 12.56 9.50
N ARG A 390 29.01 13.09 9.89
CA ARG A 390 28.80 14.54 10.07
C ARG A 390 29.82 15.13 11.03
N GLU A 391 30.02 14.51 12.20
CA GLU A 391 31.00 14.99 13.18
C GLU A 391 32.45 14.86 12.68
N LYS A 392 32.77 13.74 12.03
CA LYS A 392 34.10 13.50 11.44
C LYS A 392 34.46 14.56 10.40
N PHE A 393 33.52 14.97 9.55
CA PHE A 393 33.75 15.97 8.51
C PHE A 393 33.66 17.40 9.02
N ARG A 394 32.81 17.66 10.03
CA ARG A 394 32.81 18.93 10.78
C ARG A 394 34.21 19.24 11.34
N ALA A 395 34.85 18.25 11.95
CA ALA A 395 36.23 18.38 12.46
C ALA A 395 37.28 18.64 11.37
N LYS A 396 36.97 18.36 10.10
CA LYS A 396 37.81 18.65 8.92
C LYS A 396 37.43 19.96 8.22
N GLY A 397 36.44 20.68 8.73
CA GLY A 397 35.99 21.96 8.16
C GLY A 397 34.94 21.86 7.06
N LEU A 398 34.27 20.70 6.88
CA LEU A 398 33.10 20.54 6.01
C LEU A 398 31.84 20.37 6.87
N CYS A 399 30.90 21.31 6.80
CA CYS A 399 29.65 21.26 7.57
C CYS A 399 28.44 21.26 6.66
N PHE A 400 27.42 20.48 7.02
CA PHE A 400 26.16 20.35 6.29
C PHE A 400 25.00 20.14 7.25
N SER A 401 23.80 20.51 6.82
CA SER A 401 22.58 20.11 7.52
C SER A 401 22.27 18.64 7.26
N LEU A 402 21.53 18.01 8.16
CA LEU A 402 21.05 16.65 8.04
C LEU A 402 19.53 16.65 8.05
N HIS A 403 18.95 16.18 6.95
CA HIS A 403 17.51 16.01 6.79
C HIS A 403 17.16 14.52 6.89
N ALA A 404 16.17 14.17 7.71
CA ALA A 404 15.57 12.85 7.64
C ALA A 404 14.31 12.89 6.78
N ASP A 405 14.31 12.18 5.65
CA ASP A 405 13.07 11.88 4.94
C ASP A 405 12.36 10.74 5.67
N GLY A 406 11.60 11.11 6.70
CA GLY A 406 10.76 10.22 7.48
C GLY A 406 9.31 10.21 7.01
N ALA A 407 9.03 10.54 5.74
CA ALA A 407 7.67 10.56 5.23
C ALA A 407 6.93 9.25 5.54
N TRP A 408 7.61 8.11 5.35
CA TRP A 408 7.10 6.79 5.76
C TRP A 408 7.47 6.42 7.20
N GLY A 409 8.74 6.51 7.60
CA GLY A 409 9.21 5.97 8.89
C GLY A 409 8.95 6.85 10.11
N GLY A 410 8.51 8.09 9.95
CA GLY A 410 8.37 9.04 11.06
C GLY A 410 7.40 8.57 12.14
N TYR A 411 6.25 8.00 11.78
CA TYR A 411 5.27 7.48 12.76
C TYR A 411 5.78 6.23 13.51
N PHE A 412 6.77 5.50 12.99
CA PHE A 412 7.37 4.36 13.72
C PHE A 412 8.11 4.80 14.97
N CYS A 413 8.46 6.09 15.10
CA CYS A 413 8.96 6.65 16.35
C CYS A 413 7.95 6.51 17.50
N SER A 414 6.64 6.40 17.24
CA SER A 414 5.63 6.10 18.27
C SER A 414 5.88 4.76 18.98
N MET A 415 6.50 3.78 18.31
CA MET A 415 6.88 2.49 18.90
C MET A 415 8.02 2.62 19.93
N LEU A 416 8.72 3.77 19.96
CA LEU A 416 9.76 4.08 20.93
C LEU A 416 9.21 4.79 22.18
N ARG A 417 8.03 5.42 22.07
CA ARG A 417 7.50 6.30 23.13
C ARG A 417 6.66 5.52 24.13
N ASP A 418 6.96 5.72 25.40
CA ASP A 418 6.14 5.19 26.47
C ASP A 418 4.86 6.03 26.63
N PRO A 419 3.73 5.40 26.98
CA PRO A 419 2.46 6.09 27.11
C PRO A 419 2.49 7.14 28.23
N LYS A 420 1.92 8.32 27.97
CA LYS A 420 1.86 9.44 28.94
C LYS A 420 0.99 9.15 30.17
N SER A 421 0.12 8.14 30.11
CA SER A 421 -0.72 7.71 31.23
C SER A 421 -0.38 6.29 31.66
N ASN A 422 -0.48 6.02 32.96
CA ASN A 422 -0.43 4.66 33.54
C ASN A 422 -1.66 3.80 33.15
N LEU A 423 -2.32 4.06 32.02
CA LEU A 423 -3.25 3.11 31.40
C LEU A 423 -2.43 1.95 30.81
N VAL A 424 -1.86 1.22 31.76
CA VAL A 424 -1.27 -0.12 31.80
C VAL A 424 -0.63 -0.61 30.50
N THR A 425 0.70 -0.67 30.53
CA THR A 425 1.51 -1.52 29.66
C THR A 425 1.42 -3.00 30.06
N ALA A 426 1.51 -3.84 29.03
CA ALA A 426 1.79 -5.28 29.02
C ALA A 426 0.71 -6.24 29.56
N GLY A 427 0.19 -7.06 28.65
CA GLY A 427 -0.47 -8.34 28.98
C GLY A 427 -1.83 -8.60 28.30
N SER A 428 -2.32 -7.73 27.43
CA SER A 428 -3.54 -8.05 26.66
C SER A 428 -3.15 -8.85 25.42
N GLU A 429 -3.46 -10.14 25.44
CA GLU A 429 -3.46 -11.02 24.29
C GLU A 429 -4.41 -10.43 23.22
N GLY A 430 -3.84 -9.89 22.13
CA GLY A 430 -4.57 -9.29 21.02
C GLY A 430 -4.80 -10.29 19.89
N PHE A 431 -5.73 -9.95 18.98
CA PHE A 431 -6.06 -10.79 17.81
C PHE A 431 -4.85 -11.01 16.89
N VAL A 432 -4.08 -9.95 16.63
CA VAL A 432 -2.78 -9.98 15.94
C VAL A 432 -1.65 -9.68 16.95
N PRO A 433 -0.54 -10.44 16.93
CA PRO A 433 0.62 -10.15 17.76
C PRO A 433 1.28 -8.81 17.43
N GLU A 434 1.73 -8.11 18.46
CA GLU A 434 2.56 -6.92 18.32
C GLU A 434 4.02 -7.34 18.06
N LEU A 435 4.58 -6.95 16.91
CA LEU A 435 6.00 -7.13 16.61
C LEU A 435 6.72 -5.78 16.59
N TRP A 436 7.53 -5.55 17.62
CA TRP A 436 8.25 -4.30 17.81
C TRP A 436 9.46 -4.16 16.88
N LEU A 437 10.07 -2.97 16.87
CA LEU A 437 11.24 -2.65 16.04
C LEU A 437 12.42 -3.58 16.31
N SER A 438 13.12 -3.98 15.24
CA SER A 438 14.39 -4.69 15.37
C SER A 438 15.44 -3.81 16.06
N PRO A 439 16.50 -4.39 16.66
CA PRO A 439 17.57 -3.62 17.28
C PRO A 439 18.18 -2.58 16.35
N TYR A 440 18.38 -2.94 15.08
CA TYR A 440 18.90 -2.03 14.05
C TYR A 440 17.98 -0.82 13.84
N VAL A 441 16.69 -1.05 13.56
CA VAL A 441 15.75 0.03 13.26
C VAL A 441 15.51 0.91 14.49
N LYS A 442 15.46 0.29 15.67
CA LYS A 442 15.36 1.00 16.95
C LYS A 442 16.51 1.98 17.15
N GLU A 443 17.75 1.57 16.87
CA GLU A 443 18.93 2.44 16.95
C GLU A 443 18.78 3.65 16.01
N GLN A 444 18.42 3.42 14.74
CA GLN A 444 18.35 4.50 13.75
C GLN A 444 17.22 5.49 14.06
N LEU A 445 16.02 5.00 14.39
CA LEU A 445 14.88 5.88 14.73
C LEU A 445 15.09 6.64 16.05
N SER A 446 15.89 6.09 16.98
CA SER A 446 16.24 6.79 18.22
C SER A 446 17.16 7.99 18.00
N ALA A 447 17.84 8.08 16.85
CA ALA A 447 18.75 9.17 16.52
C ALA A 447 18.11 10.30 15.68
N MET A 448 16.79 10.19 15.39
CA MET A 448 16.04 11.17 14.59
C MET A 448 16.09 12.58 15.16
N ASP A 449 16.16 12.73 16.48
CA ASP A 449 16.23 14.01 17.19
C ASP A 449 17.51 14.81 16.92
N GLN A 450 18.52 14.19 16.30
CA GLN A 450 19.78 14.83 15.91
C GLN A 450 19.77 15.39 14.48
N CYS A 451 18.74 15.11 13.67
CA CYS A 451 18.54 15.74 12.37
C CYS A 451 18.14 17.21 12.55
N ASP A 452 18.50 18.08 11.60
CA ASP A 452 18.11 19.50 11.62
C ASP A 452 16.64 19.67 11.18
N THR A 453 16.19 18.82 10.26
CA THR A 453 14.79 18.76 9.81
C THR A 453 14.34 17.32 9.58
N ILE A 454 13.04 17.07 9.74
CA ILE A 454 12.40 15.78 9.49
C ILE A 454 11.10 15.99 8.70
N THR A 455 10.99 15.34 7.54
CA THR A 455 9.71 15.18 6.84
C THR A 455 8.93 14.01 7.46
N ILE A 456 7.62 14.13 7.61
CA ILE A 456 6.74 13.07 8.10
C ILE A 456 5.35 13.19 7.47
N ASP A 457 4.74 12.08 7.05
CA ASP A 457 3.41 12.11 6.41
C ASP A 457 2.32 11.44 7.27
N PRO A 458 1.45 12.22 7.93
CA PRO A 458 0.20 11.71 8.49
C PRO A 458 -0.65 10.90 7.50
N HIS A 459 -0.66 11.26 6.21
CA HIS A 459 -1.42 10.52 5.18
C HIS A 459 -0.76 9.21 4.70
N LYS A 460 0.35 8.80 5.30
CA LYS A 460 1.01 7.50 5.04
C LYS A 460 0.83 6.59 6.24
N SER A 461 1.87 6.42 7.06
CA SER A 461 1.88 5.57 8.26
C SER A 461 1.14 6.17 9.45
N GLY A 462 0.63 7.41 9.32
CA GLY A 462 -0.29 8.03 10.27
C GLY A 462 -1.78 7.78 9.99
N PHE A 463 -2.11 7.01 8.94
CA PHE A 463 -3.49 6.61 8.60
C PHE A 463 -4.50 7.78 8.49
N CYS A 464 -4.03 9.00 8.19
CA CYS A 464 -4.89 10.16 7.96
C CYS A 464 -5.29 10.26 6.47
N PRO A 465 -6.44 10.87 6.13
CA PRO A 465 -6.78 11.11 4.73
C PRO A 465 -5.86 12.15 4.09
N TYR A 466 -5.65 12.02 2.78
CA TYR A 466 -5.01 13.06 1.98
C TYR A 466 -5.86 14.35 1.95
N PRO A 467 -5.23 15.54 1.85
CA PRO A 467 -3.80 15.78 1.96
C PRO A 467 -3.36 16.01 3.42
N ALA A 468 -2.27 15.36 3.85
CA ALA A 468 -1.62 15.63 5.12
C ALA A 468 -0.15 15.15 5.12
N GLY A 469 0.77 16.02 4.73
CA GLY A 469 2.20 15.91 5.03
C GLY A 469 2.63 16.87 6.13
N ALA A 470 3.88 16.80 6.58
CA ALA A 470 4.43 17.73 7.57
C ALA A 470 5.95 17.84 7.47
N LEU A 471 6.45 19.00 7.89
CA LEU A 471 7.87 19.26 8.11
C LEU A 471 8.08 19.69 9.56
N CYS A 472 9.09 19.10 10.21
CA CYS A 472 9.50 19.43 11.56
C CYS A 472 10.95 19.95 11.55
N TYR A 473 11.20 21.04 12.26
CA TYR A 473 12.52 21.65 12.47
C TYR A 473 12.97 21.37 13.89
N ARG A 474 14.21 20.91 14.08
CA ARG A 474 14.80 20.74 15.43
C ARG A 474 14.79 22.04 16.22
N ASP A 475 15.12 23.12 15.53
CA ASP A 475 15.12 24.48 16.04
C ASP A 475 14.21 25.35 15.16
N LYS A 476 13.18 25.94 15.77
CA LYS A 476 12.22 26.82 15.09
C LYS A 476 12.86 28.05 14.45
N LEU A 477 14.07 28.44 14.85
CA LEU A 477 14.81 29.52 14.19
C LEU A 477 15.17 29.17 12.74
N MET A 478 15.32 27.89 12.39
CA MET A 478 15.57 27.49 11.00
C MET A 478 14.40 27.85 10.07
N ASN A 479 13.19 27.87 10.60
CA ASN A 479 11.99 28.23 9.87
C ASN A 479 11.97 29.73 9.45
N THR A 480 12.59 30.62 10.22
CA THR A 480 12.59 32.07 9.92
C THR A 480 13.36 32.42 8.65
N PHE A 481 14.23 31.51 8.17
CA PHE A 481 14.95 31.65 6.91
C PHE A 481 14.08 31.39 5.66
N LEU A 482 12.81 31.00 5.87
CA LEU A 482 11.82 30.82 4.81
C LEU A 482 10.81 31.97 4.74
N GLN A 483 10.75 32.83 5.76
CA GLN A 483 9.71 33.84 5.87
C GLN A 483 9.87 34.91 4.78
N ILE A 484 8.82 35.07 3.98
CA ILE A 484 8.68 36.19 3.06
C ILE A 484 7.71 37.17 3.72
N THR A 485 8.23 38.08 4.54
CA THR A 485 7.39 39.02 5.27
C THR A 485 6.72 40.00 4.32
N THR A 486 5.38 40.02 4.31
CA THR A 486 4.59 41.09 3.70
C THR A 486 4.24 42.13 4.77
N THR A 487 3.98 43.38 4.37
CA THR A 487 3.60 44.48 5.28
C THR A 487 2.19 44.35 5.88
N VAL A 488 1.57 43.16 5.77
CA VAL A 488 0.20 42.93 6.23
C VAL A 488 0.20 42.81 7.75
N VAL A 489 -0.51 43.75 8.40
CA VAL A 489 -0.72 43.74 9.85
C VAL A 489 -1.92 42.84 10.13
N TYR A 490 -1.67 41.61 10.57
CA TYR A 490 -2.72 40.69 10.99
C TYR A 490 -3.17 40.95 12.44
N TYR A 491 -4.45 40.68 12.72
CA TYR A 491 -5.07 40.98 14.01
C TYR A 491 -4.37 40.21 15.16
N HIS A 492 -3.92 40.93 16.19
CA HIS A 492 -3.38 40.43 17.48
C HIS A 492 -2.02 39.70 17.54
N GLY A 493 -1.26 39.58 16.45
CA GLY A 493 0.10 39.00 16.51
C GLY A 493 0.17 37.50 16.73
N ASP A 494 -0.91 36.77 16.43
CA ASP A 494 -0.94 35.31 16.39
C ASP A 494 -0.07 34.77 15.22
N MET A 495 0.42 33.52 15.35
CA MET A 495 1.27 32.88 14.33
C MET A 495 0.49 32.64 13.02
N THR A 496 0.93 33.29 11.95
CA THR A 496 0.43 33.08 10.58
C THR A 496 1.23 31.96 9.91
N LEU A 497 0.59 30.80 9.71
CA LEU A 497 1.25 29.65 9.09
C LEU A 497 1.39 29.79 7.56
N GLY A 498 0.67 30.73 6.93
CA GLY A 498 0.80 31.01 5.50
C GLY A 498 2.05 31.78 5.10
N ASP A 499 2.74 32.40 6.07
CA ASP A 499 4.03 33.06 5.84
C ASP A 499 5.20 32.07 6.01
N ILE A 500 4.88 30.79 6.23
CA ILE A 500 5.79 29.75 6.65
C ILE A 500 5.69 28.57 5.68
N GLY A 501 6.70 28.45 4.82
CA GLY A 501 6.78 27.38 3.83
C GLY A 501 6.35 27.84 2.42
N ILE A 502 6.08 26.87 1.56
CA ILE A 502 5.78 27.07 0.13
C ILE A 502 4.30 27.42 -0.09
N GLU A 503 3.42 26.88 0.76
CA GLU A 503 1.98 26.97 0.58
C GLU A 503 1.40 28.24 1.22
N GLY A 504 0.38 28.81 0.56
CA GLY A 504 -0.43 29.88 1.13
C GLY A 504 -1.71 29.32 1.76
N SER A 505 -2.82 29.36 1.01
CA SER A 505 -4.10 28.81 1.45
C SER A 505 -4.02 27.31 1.70
N LYS A 506 -4.44 26.88 2.90
CA LYS A 506 -4.35 25.49 3.34
C LYS A 506 -5.52 25.11 4.25
N PRO A 507 -6.06 23.89 4.14
CA PRO A 507 -7.32 23.52 4.77
C PRO A 507 -7.16 23.29 6.27
N GLY A 508 -7.86 24.08 7.10
CA GLY A 508 -7.97 23.82 8.55
C GLY A 508 -8.60 22.45 8.87
N ALA A 509 -9.34 21.88 7.92
CA ALA A 509 -9.89 20.53 8.02
C ALA A 509 -8.80 19.44 8.10
N ALA A 510 -7.69 19.57 7.36
CA ALA A 510 -6.58 18.63 7.45
C ALA A 510 -5.95 18.65 8.86
N ALA A 511 -5.72 19.86 9.40
CA ALA A 511 -5.22 20.03 10.77
C ALA A 511 -6.16 19.42 11.82
N ALA A 512 -7.48 19.62 11.67
CA ALA A 512 -8.47 19.04 12.57
C ALA A 512 -8.51 17.51 12.50
N GLY A 513 -8.38 16.93 11.30
CA GLY A 513 -8.31 15.48 11.10
C GLY A 513 -7.10 14.87 11.80
N VAL A 514 -5.89 15.39 11.52
CA VAL A 514 -4.65 14.88 12.16
C VAL A 514 -4.68 15.10 13.67
N MET A 515 -5.13 16.25 14.14
CA MET A 515 -5.27 16.55 15.57
C MET A 515 -6.20 15.54 16.26
N LEU A 516 -7.38 15.27 15.70
CA LEU A 516 -8.33 14.35 16.31
C LEU A 516 -7.78 12.92 16.32
N ALA A 517 -7.10 12.51 15.25
CA ALA A 517 -6.41 11.23 15.19
C ALA A 517 -5.33 11.10 16.28
N ASN A 518 -4.45 12.09 16.41
CA ASN A 518 -3.39 12.10 17.43
C ASN A 518 -3.96 12.02 18.86
N ARG A 519 -5.06 12.73 19.15
CA ARG A 519 -5.70 12.72 20.47
C ARG A 519 -6.42 11.41 20.79
N VAL A 520 -7.04 10.77 19.79
CA VAL A 520 -7.84 9.56 19.98
C VAL A 520 -6.97 8.30 19.98
N ILE A 521 -6.02 8.22 19.05
CA ILE A 521 -5.15 7.06 18.87
C ILE A 521 -3.98 7.14 19.83
N GLY A 522 -3.29 8.28 19.91
CA GLY A 522 -2.09 8.48 20.71
C GLY A 522 -0.79 8.19 19.94
N LEU A 523 0.22 9.04 20.12
CA LEU A 523 1.53 8.98 19.44
C LEU A 523 2.57 8.19 20.27
N ASP A 524 2.15 7.03 20.78
CA ASP A 524 2.97 6.16 21.63
C ASP A 524 2.66 4.67 21.40
N LYS A 525 3.31 3.79 22.17
CA LYS A 525 3.16 2.34 22.07
C LYS A 525 1.72 1.83 22.25
N ASN A 526 0.84 2.54 22.95
CA ASN A 526 -0.54 2.13 23.12
C ASN A 526 -1.45 2.59 21.97
N GLY A 527 -0.97 3.53 21.13
CA GLY A 527 -1.70 4.10 20.00
C GLY A 527 -1.14 3.66 18.66
N TYR A 528 -0.60 4.61 17.89
CA TYR A 528 0.01 4.36 16.58
C TYR A 528 1.12 3.29 16.65
N GLY A 529 1.86 3.23 17.76
CA GLY A 529 2.91 2.23 17.93
C GLY A 529 2.36 0.81 17.92
N ARG A 530 1.15 0.59 18.45
CA ARG A 530 0.44 -0.69 18.39
C ARG A 530 0.02 -1.03 16.96
N ILE A 531 -0.64 -0.09 16.27
CA ILE A 531 -1.10 -0.29 14.88
C ILE A 531 0.08 -0.75 14.02
N LEU A 532 1.20 -0.03 14.10
CA LEU A 532 2.40 -0.34 13.33
C LEU A 532 3.06 -1.65 13.77
N ALA A 533 3.04 -2.01 15.05
CA ALA A 533 3.56 -3.29 15.53
C ALA A 533 2.78 -4.49 14.97
N GLU A 534 1.45 -4.39 14.92
CA GLU A 534 0.58 -5.44 14.36
C GLU A 534 0.75 -5.52 12.82
N CYS A 535 0.82 -4.40 12.11
CA CYS A 535 1.14 -4.37 10.68
C CYS A 535 2.56 -4.91 10.38
N MET A 536 3.55 -4.63 11.23
CA MET A 536 4.90 -5.19 11.11
C MET A 536 4.87 -6.71 11.24
N PHE A 537 4.12 -7.26 12.19
CA PHE A 537 3.95 -8.71 12.30
C PHE A 537 3.40 -9.31 11.00
N THR A 538 2.31 -8.74 10.45
CA THR A 538 1.76 -9.14 9.15
C THR A 538 2.81 -9.12 8.04
N ALA A 539 3.61 -8.04 7.95
CA ALA A 539 4.65 -7.89 6.94
C ALA A 539 5.74 -8.98 7.03
N LYS A 540 6.15 -9.36 8.25
CA LYS A 540 7.16 -10.40 8.46
C LYS A 540 6.64 -11.79 8.12
N ILE A 541 5.39 -12.10 8.48
CA ILE A 541 4.75 -13.36 8.11
C ILE A 541 4.59 -13.47 6.59
N MET A 542 4.18 -12.38 5.94
CA MET A 542 4.07 -12.32 4.48
C MET A 542 5.44 -12.50 3.80
N TYR A 543 6.51 -11.90 4.33
CA TYR A 543 7.87 -12.16 3.86
C TYR A 543 8.27 -13.64 3.98
N CYS A 544 7.97 -14.27 5.12
CA CYS A 544 8.21 -15.69 5.35
C CYS A 544 7.44 -16.58 4.35
N LEU A 545 6.22 -16.19 4.00
CA LEU A 545 5.43 -16.85 2.95
C LEU A 545 6.15 -16.73 1.60
N TRP A 546 6.55 -15.53 1.17
CA TRP A 546 7.22 -15.30 -0.11
C TRP A 546 8.51 -16.11 -0.25
N VAL A 547 9.40 -16.05 0.75
CA VAL A 547 10.72 -16.71 0.67
C VAL A 547 10.65 -18.25 0.65
N THR A 548 9.48 -18.82 0.98
CA THR A 548 9.23 -20.26 0.99
C THR A 548 8.15 -20.73 -0.01
N LEU A 549 7.55 -19.80 -0.76
CA LEU A 549 6.44 -20.05 -1.69
C LEU A 549 6.82 -21.02 -2.81
N ALA A 550 8.02 -20.82 -3.39
CA ALA A 550 8.57 -21.71 -4.40
C ALA A 550 8.96 -23.07 -3.78
N GLN A 551 8.45 -24.13 -4.38
CA GLN A 551 8.69 -25.53 -4.05
C GLN A 551 9.83 -26.11 -4.91
N ASP A 552 10.34 -27.26 -4.49
CA ASP A 552 11.49 -27.90 -5.16
C ASP A 552 11.15 -28.36 -6.59
N ASP A 553 9.90 -28.73 -6.86
CA ASP A 553 9.38 -29.19 -8.14
C ASP A 553 8.84 -28.08 -9.06
N ASP A 554 8.79 -26.83 -8.57
CA ASP A 554 8.40 -25.70 -9.41
C ASP A 554 9.36 -25.45 -10.57
N THR A 555 8.86 -24.87 -11.65
CA THR A 555 9.68 -24.40 -12.78
C THR A 555 10.31 -23.03 -12.52
N PHE A 556 9.96 -22.36 -11.44
CA PHE A 556 10.40 -21.02 -11.09
C PHE A 556 11.15 -20.97 -9.75
N VAL A 557 11.84 -19.86 -9.54
CA VAL A 557 12.44 -19.44 -8.27
C VAL A 557 11.85 -18.08 -7.90
N LEU A 558 11.75 -17.83 -6.60
CA LEU A 558 11.31 -16.56 -6.05
C LEU A 558 12.38 -16.10 -5.06
N GLU A 559 12.89 -14.89 -5.26
CA GLU A 559 13.87 -14.27 -4.38
C GLU A 559 13.38 -12.91 -3.90
N THR A 560 13.44 -12.70 -2.58
CA THR A 560 13.09 -11.42 -1.96
C THR A 560 14.22 -10.41 -2.15
N THR A 561 13.91 -9.12 -2.33
CA THR A 561 14.93 -8.07 -2.53
C THR A 561 15.87 -8.00 -1.33
N LYS A 562 15.32 -7.98 -0.12
CA LYS A 562 16.06 -8.20 1.13
C LYS A 562 16.28 -9.68 1.36
N SER A 563 17.54 -10.10 1.46
CA SER A 563 17.92 -11.51 1.67
C SER A 563 17.56 -12.02 3.06
N LEU A 564 17.55 -13.35 3.25
CA LEU A 564 17.47 -13.95 4.57
C LEU A 564 18.64 -13.49 5.46
N PRO A 565 18.44 -13.35 6.79
CA PRO A 565 19.50 -12.93 7.69
C PRO A 565 20.78 -13.78 7.55
N LYS A 566 21.88 -13.15 7.12
CA LYS A 566 23.15 -13.84 6.82
C LYS A 566 23.80 -14.58 7.99
N LYS A 567 23.45 -14.22 9.24
CA LYS A 567 24.12 -14.71 10.45
C LYS A 567 23.17 -15.23 11.53
N TYR A 568 21.87 -15.38 11.27
CA TYR A 568 20.93 -15.80 12.31
C TYR A 568 21.29 -17.19 12.84
N LYS A 569 21.78 -17.24 14.09
CA LYS A 569 22.25 -18.44 14.80
C LYS A 569 23.14 -19.39 13.94
N LYS A 570 23.88 -18.84 12.97
CA LYS A 570 24.70 -19.59 11.97
C LYS A 570 23.91 -20.58 11.10
N MET A 571 22.59 -20.44 10.99
CA MET A 571 21.77 -21.24 10.08
C MET A 571 22.07 -20.88 8.63
N SER A 572 22.28 -21.91 7.79
CA SER A 572 22.27 -21.75 6.33
C SER A 572 20.89 -21.29 5.83
N GLU A 573 20.83 -20.72 4.62
CA GLU A 573 19.54 -20.32 4.01
C GLU A 573 18.54 -21.47 3.93
N LYS A 574 19.01 -22.68 3.60
CA LYS A 574 18.18 -23.89 3.58
C LYS A 574 17.57 -24.18 4.95
N GLN A 575 18.39 -24.16 6.01
CA GLN A 575 17.93 -24.38 7.38
C GLN A 575 16.96 -23.29 7.84
N GLN A 576 17.15 -22.04 7.41
CA GLN A 576 16.20 -20.96 7.70
C GLN A 576 14.86 -21.16 7.00
N LYS A 577 14.85 -21.58 5.72
CA LYS A 577 13.61 -21.93 5.00
C LYS A 577 12.88 -23.11 5.67
N GLU A 578 13.62 -24.12 6.12
CA GLU A 578 13.07 -25.24 6.91
C GLU A 578 12.48 -24.74 8.25
N PHE A 579 13.21 -23.90 8.98
CA PHE A 579 12.73 -23.28 10.22
C PHE A 579 11.42 -22.51 10.00
N ILE A 580 11.34 -21.69 8.95
CA ILE A 580 10.12 -20.94 8.59
C ILE A 580 8.95 -21.89 8.36
N ARG A 581 9.13 -22.95 7.57
CA ARG A 581 8.05 -23.91 7.26
C ARG A 581 7.59 -24.70 8.49
N GLU A 582 8.49 -25.03 9.41
CA GLU A 582 8.17 -25.87 10.57
C GLU A 582 7.63 -25.09 11.76
N ARG A 583 8.14 -23.87 11.98
CA ARG A 583 7.95 -23.08 13.20
C ARG A 583 7.12 -21.82 12.99
N ILE A 584 7.01 -21.31 11.76
CA ILE A 584 6.31 -20.04 11.48
C ILE A 584 5.04 -20.27 10.66
N LEU A 585 5.17 -20.77 9.43
CA LEU A 585 4.02 -20.96 8.54
C LEU A 585 3.13 -22.11 9.02
N GLY A 586 1.82 -21.97 8.80
CA GLY A 586 0.83 -22.94 9.27
C GLY A 586 0.60 -22.94 10.80
N LYS A 587 1.22 -22.00 11.54
CA LYS A 587 0.95 -21.77 12.95
C LYS A 587 -0.09 -20.66 13.12
N SER A 588 -0.89 -20.80 14.15
CA SER A 588 -1.76 -19.73 14.64
C SER A 588 -0.95 -18.64 15.35
N ASN A 589 -1.49 -17.43 15.43
CA ASN A 589 -0.89 -16.32 16.17
C ASN A 589 -0.57 -16.72 17.62
N GLU A 590 -1.43 -17.52 18.25
CA GLU A 590 -1.28 -17.99 19.64
C GLU A 590 -0.16 -19.02 19.81
N GLU A 591 0.11 -19.82 18.78
CA GLU A 591 1.26 -20.72 18.76
C GLU A 591 2.57 -19.93 18.58
N LEU A 592 2.57 -18.92 17.71
CA LEU A 592 3.75 -18.10 17.43
C LEU A 592 4.19 -17.27 18.63
N VAL A 593 3.27 -16.60 19.32
CA VAL A 593 3.61 -15.78 20.50
C VAL A 593 4.23 -16.62 21.63
N LYS A 594 3.91 -17.92 21.71
CA LYS A 594 4.49 -18.84 22.69
C LYS A 594 5.85 -19.40 22.27
N ASP A 595 6.20 -19.24 20.99
CA ASP A 595 7.47 -19.67 20.44
C ASP A 595 8.46 -18.49 20.42
N GLU A 596 9.19 -18.33 21.53
CA GLU A 596 10.16 -17.24 21.70
C GLU A 596 11.21 -17.20 20.58
N GLU A 597 11.63 -18.35 20.07
CA GLU A 597 12.63 -18.42 19.00
C GLU A 597 12.05 -18.01 17.64
N ALA A 598 10.78 -18.34 17.36
CA ALA A 598 10.09 -17.86 16.17
C ALA A 598 9.90 -16.33 16.22
N MET A 599 9.49 -15.78 17.37
CA MET A 599 9.35 -14.34 17.55
C MET A 599 10.70 -13.60 17.46
N GLU A 600 11.77 -14.16 18.03
CA GLU A 600 13.14 -13.64 17.87
C GLU A 600 13.56 -13.61 16.39
N TYR A 601 13.25 -14.67 15.64
CA TYR A 601 13.55 -14.71 14.20
C TYR A 601 12.75 -13.67 13.40
N LEU A 602 11.46 -13.48 13.73
CA LEU A 602 10.58 -12.53 13.06
C LEU A 602 11.06 -11.07 13.21
N LEU A 603 11.72 -10.73 14.32
CA LEU A 603 12.33 -9.40 14.50
C LEU A 603 13.45 -9.13 13.48
N GLU A 604 14.21 -10.16 13.11
CA GLU A 604 15.41 -10.04 12.28
C GLU A 604 15.14 -10.23 10.77
N VAL A 605 14.22 -11.14 10.41
CA VAL A 605 13.93 -11.50 9.02
C VAL A 605 13.14 -10.41 8.30
N GLY A 606 13.21 -10.33 6.97
CA GLY A 606 12.32 -9.48 6.17
C GLY A 606 12.58 -7.97 6.25
N PRO A 607 11.64 -7.12 5.76
CA PRO A 607 11.84 -5.67 5.60
C PRO A 607 12.13 -4.95 6.92
N ASP A 608 12.72 -3.77 6.87
CA ASP A 608 12.97 -2.99 8.10
C ASP A 608 11.67 -2.53 8.77
N THR A 609 10.66 -2.20 7.96
CA THR A 609 9.30 -1.93 8.43
C THR A 609 8.26 -2.85 7.76
N MET A 610 7.41 -2.35 6.86
CA MET A 610 6.18 -3.06 6.44
C MET A 610 6.08 -3.39 4.94
N ILE A 611 7.17 -3.25 4.17
CA ILE A 611 7.13 -3.46 2.70
C ILE A 611 8.04 -4.64 2.28
N PRO A 612 7.53 -5.89 2.30
CA PRO A 612 8.20 -7.02 1.69
C PRO A 612 8.10 -6.97 0.16
N CYS A 613 9.21 -7.33 -0.50
CA CYS A 613 9.36 -7.26 -1.95
C CYS A 613 10.06 -8.51 -2.49
N PHE A 614 9.69 -8.95 -3.70
CA PHE A 614 10.28 -10.13 -4.34
C PHE A 614 10.28 -10.05 -5.86
N SER A 615 11.13 -10.87 -6.49
CA SER A 615 11.15 -11.08 -7.93
C SER A 615 11.09 -12.57 -8.24
N VAL A 616 10.49 -12.91 -9.38
CA VAL A 616 10.35 -14.29 -9.86
C VAL A 616 11.17 -14.50 -11.12
N ASN A 617 11.86 -15.64 -11.21
CA ASN A 617 12.57 -16.06 -12.41
C ASN A 617 12.33 -17.55 -12.71
N LEU A 618 12.58 -18.00 -13.93
CA LEU A 618 12.53 -19.42 -14.29
C LEU A 618 13.82 -20.14 -13.89
N LYS A 619 13.72 -21.38 -13.40
CA LYS A 619 14.88 -22.24 -13.15
C LYS A 619 15.65 -22.45 -14.46
N GLY A 620 16.92 -22.07 -14.47
CA GLY A 620 17.79 -22.15 -15.64
C GLY A 620 17.71 -20.96 -16.61
N ASN A 621 16.78 -20.02 -16.45
CA ASN A 621 16.79 -18.78 -17.23
C ASN A 621 17.88 -17.83 -16.71
N ARG A 622 18.70 -17.32 -17.65
CA ARG A 622 19.79 -16.39 -17.39
C ARG A 622 19.52 -14.95 -17.88
N SER A 623 18.48 -14.74 -18.71
CA SER A 623 18.15 -13.42 -19.26
C SER A 623 17.40 -12.56 -18.24
N VAL A 624 17.93 -11.35 -17.98
CA VAL A 624 17.30 -10.35 -17.12
C VAL A 624 16.01 -9.83 -17.76
N GLU A 625 15.98 -9.70 -19.08
CA GLU A 625 14.79 -9.30 -19.85
C GLU A 625 13.65 -10.28 -19.64
N LYS A 626 13.93 -11.59 -19.72
CA LYS A 626 12.89 -12.60 -19.52
C LYS A 626 12.34 -12.62 -18.10
N CYS A 627 13.22 -12.42 -17.11
CA CYS A 627 12.80 -12.23 -15.71
C CYS A 627 11.90 -10.99 -15.58
N ASN A 628 12.29 -9.88 -16.18
CA ASN A 628 11.53 -8.64 -16.17
C ASN A 628 10.17 -8.77 -16.89
N GLU A 629 10.09 -9.51 -18.00
CA GLU A 629 8.83 -9.82 -18.69
C GLU A 629 7.85 -10.55 -17.76
N ILE A 630 8.33 -11.58 -17.05
CA ILE A 630 7.50 -12.38 -16.13
C ILE A 630 6.98 -11.51 -14.98
N ASN A 631 7.85 -10.70 -14.35
CA ASN A 631 7.43 -9.83 -13.26
C ASN A 631 6.50 -8.70 -13.73
N LEU A 632 6.67 -8.22 -14.97
CA LEU A 632 5.73 -7.26 -15.56
C LEU A 632 4.36 -7.89 -15.80
N ALA A 633 4.31 -9.10 -16.36
CA ALA A 633 3.05 -9.84 -16.55
C ALA A 633 2.36 -10.11 -15.21
N LEU A 634 3.12 -10.51 -14.18
CA LEU A 634 2.60 -10.72 -12.83
C LEU A 634 1.99 -9.44 -12.23
N PHE A 635 2.68 -8.30 -12.36
CA PHE A 635 2.14 -7.01 -11.93
C PHE A 635 0.87 -6.64 -12.69
N GLN A 636 0.83 -6.85 -14.01
CA GLN A 636 -0.34 -6.56 -14.84
C GLN A 636 -1.55 -7.41 -14.46
N ASP A 637 -1.34 -8.68 -14.10
CA ASP A 637 -2.41 -9.58 -13.66
C ASP A 637 -2.94 -9.22 -12.25
N LEU A 638 -2.12 -8.57 -11.43
CA LEU A 638 -2.41 -8.20 -10.03
C LEU A 638 -2.51 -6.68 -9.80
N SER A 639 -2.81 -5.89 -10.83
CA SER A 639 -2.98 -4.44 -10.69
C SER A 639 -4.30 -3.95 -11.27
N HIS A 640 -4.79 -2.85 -10.69
CA HIS A 640 -5.99 -2.17 -11.17
C HIS A 640 -5.56 -1.04 -12.10
N THR A 641 -5.73 -1.22 -13.41
CA THR A 641 -5.25 -0.22 -14.39
C THR A 641 -6.34 0.76 -14.83
N SER A 642 -7.61 0.46 -14.57
CA SER A 642 -8.74 1.35 -14.90
C SER A 642 -9.99 1.12 -14.06
N SER A 643 -10.92 2.08 -14.07
CA SER A 643 -12.22 1.97 -13.41
C SER A 643 -13.19 0.99 -14.09
N GLU A 644 -12.88 0.48 -15.28
CA GLU A 644 -13.72 -0.50 -16.00
C GLU A 644 -13.37 -1.95 -15.61
N GLN A 645 -12.11 -2.22 -15.27
CA GLN A 645 -11.71 -3.48 -14.66
C GLN A 645 -12.37 -3.60 -13.28
N THR A 646 -13.10 -4.68 -13.02
CA THR A 646 -13.70 -4.83 -11.69
C THR A 646 -12.60 -5.20 -10.69
N ALA A 647 -12.43 -4.42 -9.62
CA ALA A 647 -11.54 -4.77 -8.50
C ALA A 647 -11.83 -6.15 -7.89
N ARG A 648 -13.03 -6.67 -8.17
CA ARG A 648 -13.55 -7.96 -7.68
C ARG A 648 -12.93 -9.16 -8.39
N ARG A 649 -12.34 -8.97 -9.58
CA ARG A 649 -11.61 -10.00 -10.31
C ARG A 649 -10.19 -10.20 -9.80
N VAL A 650 -9.54 -9.11 -9.37
CA VAL A 650 -8.14 -9.14 -8.99
C VAL A 650 -8.05 -9.70 -7.56
N PRO A 651 -7.60 -10.94 -7.36
CA PRO A 651 -7.70 -11.63 -6.07
C PRO A 651 -6.76 -11.04 -5.01
N MET A 652 -5.75 -10.30 -5.45
CA MET A 652 -4.79 -9.56 -4.66
C MET A 652 -4.25 -8.39 -5.51
N ILE A 653 -4.15 -7.19 -4.92
CA ILE A 653 -3.63 -6.02 -5.65
C ILE A 653 -2.23 -5.71 -5.15
N VAL A 654 -1.26 -5.62 -6.06
CA VAL A 654 0.16 -5.33 -5.76
C VAL A 654 0.64 -4.12 -6.53
N THR A 655 1.84 -3.64 -6.20
CA THR A 655 2.58 -2.70 -7.04
C THR A 655 3.93 -3.30 -7.45
N ALA A 656 4.68 -2.62 -8.31
CA ALA A 656 5.96 -3.11 -8.79
C ALA A 656 6.92 -1.95 -9.05
N SER A 657 8.22 -2.24 -8.93
CA SER A 657 9.30 -1.29 -9.22
C SER A 657 10.50 -2.02 -9.83
N SER A 658 11.61 -1.32 -10.00
CA SER A 658 12.85 -1.83 -10.57
C SER A 658 14.04 -1.43 -9.70
N LEU A 659 14.86 -2.41 -9.31
CA LEU A 659 16.14 -2.14 -8.65
C LEU A 659 17.14 -1.72 -9.72
N VAL A 660 17.52 -0.44 -9.69
CA VAL A 660 18.45 0.16 -10.66
C VAL A 660 19.90 -0.06 -10.22
N PRO A 661 20.79 -0.54 -11.11
CA PRO A 661 22.20 -0.72 -10.77
C PRO A 661 22.89 0.59 -10.38
N HIS A 662 23.82 0.50 -9.42
CA HIS A 662 24.70 1.60 -9.04
C HIS A 662 26.14 1.12 -8.98
N LYS A 663 27.08 1.85 -9.60
CA LYS A 663 28.48 1.45 -9.78
C LYS A 663 29.25 1.08 -8.49
N HIS A 664 28.81 1.61 -7.35
CA HIS A 664 29.43 1.36 -6.03
C HIS A 664 28.56 0.47 -5.13
N SER A 665 27.47 -0.11 -5.65
CA SER A 665 26.57 -1.00 -4.91
C SER A 665 26.69 -2.44 -5.39
N ALA A 666 26.71 -3.38 -4.43
CA ALA A 666 26.62 -4.81 -4.72
C ALA A 666 25.16 -5.34 -4.67
N ALA A 667 24.17 -4.49 -4.37
CA ALA A 667 22.78 -4.89 -4.16
C ALA A 667 22.19 -5.60 -5.39
N VAL A 668 22.20 -4.94 -6.56
CA VAL A 668 21.67 -5.51 -7.80
C VAL A 668 22.49 -6.70 -8.30
N PRO A 669 23.84 -6.66 -8.35
CA PRO A 669 24.64 -7.83 -8.70
C PRO A 669 24.36 -9.07 -7.83
N ASN A 670 24.22 -8.88 -6.51
CA ASN A 670 23.94 -10.00 -5.60
C ASN A 670 22.49 -10.48 -5.72
N PHE A 671 21.53 -9.59 -5.99
CA PHE A 671 20.15 -9.99 -6.26
C PHE A 671 20.02 -10.79 -7.56
N LYS A 672 20.67 -10.34 -8.65
CA LYS A 672 20.77 -11.10 -9.91
C LYS A 672 21.37 -12.48 -9.69
N LYS A 673 22.42 -12.57 -8.88
CA LYS A 673 23.07 -13.85 -8.52
C LYS A 673 22.08 -14.81 -7.86
N ARG A 674 21.30 -14.34 -6.88
CA ARG A 674 20.31 -15.15 -6.16
C ARG A 674 19.20 -15.64 -7.10
N LEU A 675 18.79 -14.80 -8.06
CA LEU A 675 17.83 -15.15 -9.10
C LEU A 675 18.38 -16.09 -10.19
N GLY A 676 19.69 -16.35 -10.22
CA GLY A 676 20.35 -17.16 -11.26
C GLY A 676 20.55 -16.44 -12.61
N LEU A 677 20.51 -15.11 -12.61
CA LEU A 677 20.61 -14.27 -13.81
C LEU A 677 22.06 -13.97 -14.21
N GLU A 678 22.26 -13.55 -15.45
CA GLU A 678 23.54 -13.02 -15.90
C GLU A 678 23.93 -11.73 -15.18
N HIS A 679 25.24 -11.61 -14.94
CA HIS A 679 25.84 -10.44 -14.33
C HIS A 679 26.10 -9.36 -15.39
N ASP A 680 25.03 -8.82 -15.98
CA ASP A 680 25.12 -7.50 -16.59
C ASP A 680 25.04 -6.42 -15.50
N ASN A 681 25.75 -5.30 -15.69
CA ASN A 681 25.82 -4.24 -14.68
C ASN A 681 24.84 -3.09 -14.94
N ASP A 682 24.08 -3.12 -16.02
CA ASP A 682 23.32 -1.96 -16.50
C ASP A 682 21.80 -2.20 -16.49
N THR A 683 21.33 -3.45 -16.60
CA THR A 683 19.91 -3.75 -16.70
C THR A 683 19.26 -3.78 -15.31
N PRO A 684 18.18 -3.00 -15.06
CA PRO A 684 17.42 -3.08 -13.82
C PRO A 684 16.68 -4.42 -13.67
N VAL A 685 16.45 -4.83 -12.43
CA VAL A 685 15.64 -6.03 -12.12
C VAL A 685 14.29 -5.60 -11.56
N LYS A 686 13.21 -6.02 -12.20
CA LYS A 686 11.84 -5.77 -11.74
C LYS A 686 11.49 -6.64 -10.55
N TYR A 687 10.75 -6.08 -9.62
CA TYR A 687 10.24 -6.77 -8.45
C TYR A 687 8.82 -6.31 -8.12
N ILE A 688 8.08 -7.20 -7.48
CA ILE A 688 6.76 -6.96 -6.92
C ILE A 688 6.90 -6.42 -5.49
N ILE A 689 6.07 -5.46 -5.15
CA ILE A 689 5.96 -4.80 -3.86
C ILE A 689 4.65 -5.24 -3.20
N THR A 690 4.73 -5.63 -1.93
CA THR A 690 3.57 -6.11 -1.15
C THR A 690 3.41 -5.36 0.17
N THR A 691 3.07 -4.07 0.12
CA THR A 691 2.94 -3.21 1.31
C THR A 691 1.86 -3.72 2.28
N CYS A 692 2.22 -3.90 3.55
CA CYS A 692 1.33 -4.45 4.59
C CYS A 692 0.93 -3.36 5.59
N MET A 693 -0.17 -2.66 5.32
CA MET A 693 -0.72 -1.63 6.19
C MET A 693 -1.97 -2.05 6.97
N ASP A 694 -2.49 -3.27 6.74
CA ASP A 694 -3.58 -3.81 7.55
C ASP A 694 -3.08 -4.51 8.83
N PRO A 695 -3.68 -4.23 10.00
CA PRO A 695 -3.35 -4.85 11.27
C PRO A 695 -4.23 -6.07 11.58
N TRP A 696 -4.89 -6.66 10.58
CA TRP A 696 -5.91 -7.72 10.82
C TRP A 696 -5.52 -9.08 10.24
N ALA A 697 -4.92 -9.12 9.05
CA ALA A 697 -5.04 -10.27 8.18
C ALA A 697 -3.89 -11.28 8.35
N THR A 698 -3.87 -11.96 9.50
CA THR A 698 -2.82 -12.95 9.83
C THR A 698 -3.35 -14.32 10.23
N SER A 699 -4.66 -14.57 10.06
CA SER A 699 -5.19 -15.94 10.21
C SER A 699 -4.50 -16.88 9.21
N THR A 700 -4.18 -18.09 9.65
CA THR A 700 -3.51 -19.11 8.82
C THR A 700 -4.26 -19.34 7.51
N GLU A 701 -5.59 -19.41 7.56
CA GLU A 701 -6.44 -19.65 6.39
C GLU A 701 -6.32 -18.51 5.35
N PHE A 702 -6.32 -17.26 5.80
CA PHE A 702 -6.13 -16.10 4.92
C PHE A 702 -4.72 -16.06 4.31
N LEU A 703 -3.69 -16.39 5.09
CA LEU A 703 -2.31 -16.38 4.60
C LEU A 703 -2.06 -17.49 3.57
N ASP A 704 -2.65 -18.66 3.79
CA ASP A 704 -2.61 -19.77 2.82
C ASP A 704 -3.32 -19.36 1.52
N ASP A 705 -4.51 -18.75 1.59
CA ASP A 705 -5.23 -18.21 0.42
C ASP A 705 -4.39 -17.18 -0.36
N MET A 706 -3.73 -16.27 0.34
CA MET A 706 -2.83 -15.28 -0.29
C MET A 706 -1.63 -15.95 -0.98
N GLY A 707 -1.10 -17.03 -0.39
CA GLY A 707 -0.04 -17.84 -0.99
C GLY A 707 -0.51 -18.53 -2.28
N ASP A 708 -1.66 -19.18 -2.25
CA ASP A 708 -2.25 -19.88 -3.39
C ASP A 708 -2.57 -18.90 -4.53
N ILE A 709 -3.14 -17.74 -4.21
CA ILE A 709 -3.41 -16.66 -5.17
C ILE A 709 -2.12 -16.19 -5.85
N LEU A 710 -1.10 -15.86 -5.07
CA LEU A 710 0.15 -15.34 -5.64
C LEU A 710 0.85 -16.41 -6.48
N ARG A 711 0.89 -17.64 -5.99
CA ARG A 711 1.46 -18.78 -6.71
C ARG A 711 0.76 -18.99 -8.06
N ASN A 712 -0.57 -18.96 -8.07
CA ASN A 712 -1.33 -19.09 -9.30
C ASN A 712 -1.07 -17.93 -10.28
N ALA A 713 -1.03 -16.70 -9.77
CA ALA A 713 -0.69 -15.52 -10.57
C ALA A 713 0.73 -15.62 -11.17
N ILE A 714 1.70 -16.18 -10.43
CA ILE A 714 3.05 -16.45 -10.95
C ILE A 714 3.00 -17.44 -12.11
N LEU A 715 2.25 -18.54 -11.97
CA LEU A 715 2.12 -19.55 -13.03
C LEU A 715 1.45 -18.97 -14.28
N ASN A 716 0.40 -18.15 -14.10
CA ASN A 716 -0.25 -17.41 -15.20
C ASN A 716 0.71 -16.44 -15.89
N ALA A 717 1.50 -15.69 -15.13
CA ALA A 717 2.49 -14.75 -15.67
C ALA A 717 3.58 -15.48 -16.47
N ILE A 718 4.04 -16.64 -15.97
CA ILE A 718 4.97 -17.51 -16.70
C ILE A 718 4.34 -17.97 -18.01
N GLY A 719 3.13 -18.53 -17.98
CA GLY A 719 2.42 -19.01 -19.17
C GLY A 719 2.23 -17.91 -20.22
N THR A 720 1.84 -16.71 -19.80
CA THR A 720 1.76 -15.51 -20.65
C THR A 720 3.06 -15.29 -21.43
N CYS A 721 4.19 -15.40 -20.75
CA CYS A 721 5.50 -15.18 -21.34
C CYS A 721 6.07 -16.39 -22.10
N THR A 722 5.71 -17.63 -21.77
CA THR A 722 6.41 -18.84 -22.25
C THR A 722 5.59 -19.77 -23.12
N ASP A 723 4.27 -19.70 -23.09
CA ASP A 723 3.42 -20.66 -23.78
C ASP A 723 3.64 -20.65 -25.30
N ALA A 724 3.52 -21.83 -25.91
CA ALA A 724 3.45 -21.95 -27.36
C ALA A 724 2.10 -21.44 -27.89
N LYS A 725 2.09 -20.97 -29.13
CA LYS A 725 0.87 -20.53 -29.83
C LYS A 725 -0.02 -21.73 -30.19
N VAL A 726 -1.24 -21.81 -29.63
CA VAL A 726 -2.20 -22.90 -29.83
C VAL A 726 -3.64 -22.37 -29.94
N LEU A 727 -4.58 -23.18 -30.43
CA LEU A 727 -6.01 -22.82 -30.45
C LEU A 727 -6.68 -23.17 -29.11
N HIS A 728 -7.58 -22.29 -28.65
CA HIS A 728 -8.28 -22.41 -27.37
C HIS A 728 -9.79 -22.53 -27.57
N ASN A 729 -10.42 -23.48 -26.86
CA ASN A 729 -11.84 -23.84 -27.01
C ASN A 729 -12.60 -23.60 -25.70
N PHE A 730 -13.78 -22.99 -25.79
CA PHE A 730 -14.68 -22.72 -24.68
C PHE A 730 -16.03 -23.39 -24.93
N VAL A 731 -16.56 -24.10 -23.94
CA VAL A 731 -17.83 -24.82 -24.01
C VAL A 731 -18.89 -24.08 -23.21
N THR A 732 -20.11 -24.03 -23.74
CA THR A 732 -21.26 -23.41 -23.08
C THR A 732 -22.47 -24.34 -23.05
N THR A 733 -23.31 -24.17 -22.02
CA THR A 733 -24.63 -24.81 -21.91
C THR A 733 -25.66 -24.24 -22.88
N GLY A 734 -25.36 -23.12 -23.53
CA GLY A 734 -26.20 -22.51 -24.57
C GLY A 734 -27.23 -21.51 -24.11
N VAL A 735 -27.22 -21.13 -22.83
CA VAL A 735 -28.16 -20.15 -22.29
C VAL A 735 -27.68 -18.74 -22.62
N VAL A 736 -28.54 -17.96 -23.28
CA VAL A 736 -28.34 -16.54 -23.56
C VAL A 736 -29.32 -15.74 -22.71
N ASN A 737 -28.83 -14.76 -21.95
CA ASN A 737 -29.68 -13.91 -21.12
C ASN A 737 -30.32 -12.75 -21.94
N GLN A 738 -31.12 -11.91 -21.27
CA GLN A 738 -31.83 -10.79 -21.91
C GLN A 738 -30.91 -9.68 -22.44
N GLU A 739 -29.65 -9.67 -22.02
CA GLU A 739 -28.63 -8.73 -22.46
C GLU A 739 -27.75 -9.32 -23.58
N ASN A 740 -28.15 -10.45 -24.14
CA ASN A 740 -27.41 -11.24 -25.12
C ASN A 740 -26.05 -11.74 -24.60
N GLU A 741 -25.99 -12.10 -23.32
CA GLU A 741 -24.78 -12.62 -22.69
C GLU A 741 -24.86 -14.15 -22.55
N VAL A 742 -23.72 -14.80 -22.71
CA VAL A 742 -23.54 -16.25 -22.59
C VAL A 742 -22.31 -16.53 -21.74
N ILE A 743 -22.39 -17.55 -20.90
CA ILE A 743 -21.26 -18.00 -20.08
C ILE A 743 -20.65 -19.25 -20.71
N ALA A 744 -19.32 -19.31 -20.77
CA ALA A 744 -18.56 -20.43 -21.30
C ALA A 744 -17.40 -20.80 -20.36
N SER A 745 -17.01 -22.07 -20.39
CA SER A 745 -15.90 -22.65 -19.64
C SER A 745 -14.80 -23.08 -20.59
N TYR A 746 -13.55 -22.80 -20.27
CA TYR A 746 -12.42 -23.31 -21.04
C TYR A 746 -12.29 -24.84 -20.88
N ILE A 747 -12.03 -25.54 -21.99
CA ILE A 747 -11.72 -26.96 -21.99
C ILE A 747 -10.25 -27.12 -22.38
N GLY A 748 -9.44 -27.45 -21.38
CA GLY A 748 -7.98 -27.58 -21.51
C GLY A 748 -7.52 -28.95 -22.01
N ASP A 749 -6.21 -29.17 -21.90
CA ASP A 749 -5.57 -30.47 -22.19
C ASP A 749 -4.45 -30.70 -21.17
N PHE A 750 -4.58 -31.75 -20.37
CA PHE A 750 -3.61 -32.05 -19.32
C PHE A 750 -2.23 -32.43 -19.85
N ASN A 751 -2.09 -32.79 -21.13
CA ASN A 751 -0.81 -33.18 -21.73
C ASN A 751 -0.13 -32.02 -22.47
N ASN A 752 -0.76 -30.84 -22.55
CA ASN A 752 -0.21 -29.68 -23.25
C ASN A 752 -0.17 -28.47 -22.31
N VAL A 753 1.03 -28.04 -21.91
CA VAL A 753 1.24 -26.94 -20.96
C VAL A 753 0.51 -25.65 -21.38
N SER A 754 0.53 -25.28 -22.66
CA SER A 754 -0.20 -24.11 -23.18
C SER A 754 -1.72 -24.20 -23.03
N LYS A 755 -2.25 -25.36 -22.63
CA LYS A 755 -3.69 -25.61 -22.45
C LYS A 755 -4.04 -26.01 -21.01
N GLN A 756 -3.12 -25.85 -20.05
CA GLN A 756 -3.32 -26.22 -18.64
C GLN A 756 -3.89 -25.05 -17.82
N TYR A 757 -5.10 -24.61 -18.17
CA TYR A 757 -5.80 -23.51 -17.51
C TYR A 757 -7.21 -23.91 -17.08
N ASP A 758 -7.69 -23.29 -16.01
CA ASP A 758 -9.06 -23.32 -15.53
C ASP A 758 -9.66 -21.91 -15.65
N ASN A 759 -10.72 -21.78 -16.43
CA ASN A 759 -11.30 -20.49 -16.77
C ASN A 759 -12.79 -20.57 -17.03
N ALA A 760 -13.49 -19.56 -16.54
CA ALA A 760 -14.86 -19.24 -16.89
C ALA A 760 -14.90 -17.80 -17.42
N VAL A 761 -15.72 -17.57 -18.45
CA VAL A 761 -15.85 -16.27 -19.12
C VAL A 761 -17.31 -15.95 -19.42
N LYS A 762 -17.70 -14.68 -19.24
CA LYS A 762 -18.97 -14.12 -19.69
C LYS A 762 -18.75 -13.30 -20.95
N LEU A 763 -19.43 -13.67 -22.03
CA LEU A 763 -19.31 -13.06 -23.35
C LEU A 763 -20.64 -12.44 -23.77
N LYS A 764 -20.61 -11.30 -24.46
CA LYS A 764 -21.80 -10.63 -24.99
C LYS A 764 -21.78 -10.56 -26.50
N PHE A 765 -22.87 -11.01 -27.13
CA PHE A 765 -23.11 -10.77 -28.55
C PHE A 765 -23.32 -9.29 -28.80
N LEU A 766 -22.80 -8.79 -29.91
CA LEU A 766 -22.82 -7.35 -30.22
C LEU A 766 -24.05 -6.92 -30.99
N HIS A 767 -24.71 -7.89 -31.63
CA HIS A 767 -25.86 -7.69 -32.49
C HIS A 767 -26.89 -8.76 -32.16
N ASP A 768 -28.15 -8.34 -31.99
CA ASP A 768 -29.27 -9.22 -31.65
C ASP A 768 -29.41 -10.37 -32.66
N LYS A 769 -29.23 -10.09 -33.96
CA LYS A 769 -29.26 -11.10 -35.04
C LYS A 769 -28.29 -12.27 -34.84
N ASP A 770 -27.13 -12.02 -34.23
CA ASP A 770 -26.12 -13.05 -34.01
C ASP A 770 -26.52 -13.93 -32.82
N ALA A 771 -27.08 -13.32 -31.77
CA ALA A 771 -27.67 -14.03 -30.64
C ALA A 771 -28.89 -14.87 -31.08
N GLU A 772 -29.78 -14.33 -31.91
CA GLU A 772 -30.93 -15.05 -32.47
C GLU A 772 -30.50 -16.26 -33.32
N LYS A 773 -29.49 -16.08 -34.18
CA LYS A 773 -28.93 -17.18 -34.98
C LYS A 773 -28.36 -18.29 -34.08
N TYR A 774 -27.66 -17.91 -33.02
CA TYR A 774 -27.13 -18.83 -32.03
C TYR A 774 -28.24 -19.60 -31.31
N ILE A 775 -29.25 -18.91 -30.79
CA ILE A 775 -30.41 -19.50 -30.10
C ILE A 775 -31.14 -20.47 -31.04
N SER A 776 -31.39 -20.08 -32.29
CA SER A 776 -32.03 -20.94 -33.29
C SER A 776 -31.25 -22.22 -33.56
N MET A 777 -29.91 -22.14 -33.63
CA MET A 777 -29.07 -23.33 -33.77
C MET A 777 -29.16 -24.22 -32.54
N GLN A 778 -29.11 -23.64 -31.34
CA GLN A 778 -29.19 -24.39 -30.09
C GLN A 778 -30.53 -25.14 -29.94
N GLU A 779 -31.65 -24.49 -30.28
CA GLU A 779 -32.95 -25.14 -30.31
C GLU A 779 -33.03 -26.31 -31.30
N LYS A 780 -32.39 -26.17 -32.48
CA LYS A 780 -32.31 -27.25 -33.47
C LYS A 780 -31.53 -28.44 -32.92
N LEU A 781 -30.40 -28.21 -32.26
CA LEU A 781 -29.59 -29.27 -31.65
C LEU A 781 -30.35 -30.00 -30.54
N LEU A 782 -31.06 -29.25 -29.69
CA LEU A 782 -31.90 -29.81 -28.63
C LEU A 782 -33.05 -30.66 -29.16
N LYS A 783 -33.58 -30.35 -30.36
CA LYS A 783 -34.65 -31.12 -31.00
C LYS A 783 -34.14 -32.32 -31.81
N ALA A 784 -32.91 -32.27 -32.32
CA ALA A 784 -32.40 -33.21 -33.31
C ALA A 784 -31.60 -34.40 -32.74
N SER A 785 -31.09 -34.32 -31.50
CA SER A 785 -30.18 -35.34 -30.96
C SER A 785 -30.71 -36.00 -29.68
N CYS A 786 -30.52 -37.32 -29.55
CA CYS A 786 -30.73 -38.04 -28.30
C CYS A 786 -29.57 -37.82 -27.30
N GLU A 787 -28.42 -37.35 -27.77
CA GLU A 787 -27.25 -36.98 -26.96
C GLU A 787 -26.90 -35.49 -27.18
N PRO A 788 -26.93 -34.64 -26.14
CA PRO A 788 -26.75 -33.20 -26.32
C PRO A 788 -25.29 -32.87 -26.66
N GLN A 789 -25.02 -32.54 -27.93
CA GLN A 789 -23.73 -32.03 -28.38
C GLN A 789 -23.47 -30.61 -27.83
N PRO A 790 -22.26 -30.30 -27.35
CA PRO A 790 -21.92 -28.96 -26.85
C PRO A 790 -21.79 -27.96 -28.01
N ILE A 791 -22.04 -26.67 -27.73
CA ILE A 791 -21.56 -25.61 -28.61
C ILE A 791 -20.20 -25.15 -28.09
N VAL A 792 -19.24 -25.04 -29.01
CA VAL A 792 -17.86 -24.65 -28.73
C VAL A 792 -17.55 -23.32 -29.38
N PHE A 793 -17.02 -22.38 -28.61
CA PHE A 793 -16.43 -21.14 -29.09
C PHE A 793 -14.92 -21.28 -29.15
N ARG A 794 -14.34 -21.10 -30.34
CA ARG A 794 -12.89 -21.12 -30.55
C ARG A 794 -12.38 -19.71 -30.83
N SER A 795 -11.45 -19.23 -30.02
CA SER A 795 -10.79 -17.94 -30.22
C SER A 795 -9.86 -17.97 -31.45
N LYS A 796 -9.64 -16.81 -32.08
CA LYS A 796 -8.63 -16.66 -33.13
C LYS A 796 -7.25 -16.32 -32.60
N ARG A 797 -7.15 -15.78 -31.38
CA ARG A 797 -5.88 -15.56 -30.71
C ARG A 797 -5.27 -16.90 -30.27
N GLN A 798 -3.95 -16.93 -30.19
CA GLN A 798 -3.21 -18.18 -30.02
C GLN A 798 -2.43 -18.28 -28.71
N ARG A 799 -2.39 -17.23 -27.89
CA ARG A 799 -2.00 -17.33 -26.49
C ARG A 799 -3.22 -17.10 -25.61
N PHE A 800 -3.29 -17.84 -24.50
CA PHE A 800 -4.46 -17.79 -23.63
C PHE A 800 -4.69 -16.40 -23.02
N HIS A 801 -3.63 -15.78 -22.48
CA HIS A 801 -3.66 -14.42 -21.93
C HIS A 801 -4.13 -13.39 -22.96
N GLU A 802 -3.64 -13.48 -24.20
CA GLU A 802 -4.00 -12.56 -25.29
C GLU A 802 -5.51 -12.55 -25.55
N ILE A 803 -6.22 -13.68 -25.39
CA ILE A 803 -7.68 -13.77 -25.60
C ILE A 803 -8.42 -12.72 -24.79
N PHE A 804 -7.93 -12.42 -23.59
CA PHE A 804 -8.66 -11.62 -22.62
C PHE A 804 -8.00 -10.27 -22.32
N PHE A 805 -6.67 -10.14 -22.45
CA PHE A 805 -5.92 -9.05 -21.80
C PHE A 805 -4.93 -8.26 -22.67
N GLU A 806 -4.64 -8.66 -23.92
CA GLU A 806 -3.76 -7.87 -24.80
C GLU A 806 -4.50 -6.60 -25.28
N GLU A 807 -3.94 -5.41 -24.96
CA GLU A 807 -4.53 -4.05 -25.10
C GLU A 807 -5.75 -3.73 -24.16
N SER A 808 -5.66 -4.04 -22.86
CA SER A 808 -6.70 -3.83 -21.84
C SER A 808 -7.30 -2.39 -21.77
N GLU A 809 -8.62 -2.17 -21.70
CA GLU A 809 -9.54 -2.44 -20.55
C GLU A 809 -10.65 -3.51 -20.81
N TYR A 810 -10.32 -4.79 -21.04
CA TYR A 810 -11.16 -5.85 -21.70
C TYR A 810 -11.22 -5.75 -23.24
N ALA A 811 -10.27 -5.03 -23.83
CA ALA A 811 -10.02 -4.80 -25.26
C ALA A 811 -11.21 -4.17 -26.02
N GLY A 812 -11.08 -2.88 -26.35
CA GLY A 812 -12.02 -2.10 -27.17
C GLY A 812 -12.29 -2.65 -28.58
N GLU A 813 -11.62 -3.73 -28.99
CA GLU A 813 -11.99 -4.55 -30.15
C GLU A 813 -12.54 -5.92 -29.75
N LYS A 814 -13.64 -6.26 -30.40
CA LYS A 814 -14.44 -7.46 -30.18
C LYS A 814 -13.66 -8.72 -30.58
N GLU A 815 -13.44 -9.65 -29.64
CA GLU A 815 -12.77 -10.93 -29.94
C GLU A 815 -13.63 -11.76 -30.91
N LYS A 816 -12.97 -12.41 -31.88
CA LYS A 816 -13.66 -13.19 -32.91
C LYS A 816 -13.65 -14.66 -32.53
N PHE A 817 -14.84 -15.19 -32.28
CA PHE A 817 -15.06 -16.60 -32.01
C PHE A 817 -15.65 -17.31 -33.22
N ASP A 818 -15.05 -18.44 -33.57
CA ASP A 818 -15.66 -19.43 -34.46
C ASP A 818 -16.48 -20.41 -33.62
N CYS A 819 -17.75 -20.59 -33.97
CA CYS A 819 -18.71 -21.42 -33.23
C CYS A 819 -18.92 -22.76 -33.93
N PHE A 820 -18.77 -23.86 -33.20
CA PHE A 820 -18.88 -25.23 -33.69
C PHE A 820 -19.92 -26.02 -32.91
N VAL A 821 -20.46 -27.07 -33.54
CA VAL A 821 -21.28 -28.09 -32.88
C VAL A 821 -20.39 -29.28 -32.61
N GLY A 822 -20.28 -29.69 -31.35
CA GLY A 822 -19.30 -30.68 -30.91
C GLY A 822 -17.88 -30.08 -30.83
N MET A 823 -16.92 -30.88 -30.35
CA MET A 823 -15.54 -30.43 -30.24
C MET A 823 -14.80 -30.47 -31.59
N PRO A 824 -14.29 -29.33 -32.08
CA PRO A 824 -13.62 -29.27 -33.37
C PRO A 824 -12.18 -29.78 -33.28
N SER A 825 -11.69 -30.45 -34.32
CA SER A 825 -10.25 -30.71 -34.47
C SER A 825 -9.49 -29.40 -34.73
N ASP A 826 -8.17 -29.37 -34.50
CA ASP A 826 -7.35 -28.19 -34.77
C ASP A 826 -7.32 -27.80 -36.27
N HIS A 827 -7.73 -28.71 -37.16
CA HIS A 827 -7.83 -28.48 -38.61
C HIS A 827 -9.25 -28.14 -39.08
N ASP A 828 -10.24 -28.13 -38.20
CA ASP A 828 -11.61 -27.82 -38.57
C ASP A 828 -11.75 -26.32 -38.93
N LYS A 829 -12.26 -26.06 -40.13
CA LYS A 829 -12.43 -24.73 -40.73
C LYS A 829 -13.89 -24.41 -41.05
N ASN A 830 -14.84 -25.22 -40.60
CA ASN A 830 -16.26 -25.10 -40.96
C ASN A 830 -17.15 -24.75 -39.74
N PRO A 831 -16.96 -23.57 -39.10
CA PRO A 831 -17.87 -23.15 -38.05
C PRO A 831 -19.27 -22.87 -38.63
N PHE A 832 -20.32 -23.14 -37.86
CA PHE A 832 -21.69 -22.80 -38.29
C PHE A 832 -21.94 -21.27 -38.23
N MET A 833 -21.14 -20.56 -37.42
CA MET A 833 -21.04 -19.11 -37.43
C MET A 833 -19.69 -18.62 -36.91
N SER A 834 -19.23 -17.49 -37.43
CA SER A 834 -18.13 -16.71 -36.84
C SER A 834 -18.70 -15.39 -36.36
N VAL A 835 -18.42 -15.03 -35.11
CA VAL A 835 -19.04 -13.88 -34.46
C VAL A 835 -18.01 -13.09 -33.67
N LYS A 836 -18.21 -11.78 -33.61
CA LYS A 836 -17.45 -10.89 -32.74
C LYS A 836 -18.22 -10.76 -31.42
N MET A 837 -17.55 -10.89 -30.28
CA MET A 837 -18.18 -10.80 -28.96
C MET A 837 -17.38 -9.87 -28.07
N LYS A 838 -18.04 -9.22 -27.12
CA LYS A 838 -17.39 -8.45 -26.04
C LYS A 838 -17.16 -9.39 -24.86
N ILE A 839 -15.96 -9.35 -24.27
CA ILE A 839 -15.70 -10.00 -22.98
C ILE A 839 -16.26 -9.09 -21.89
N ILE A 840 -17.23 -9.59 -21.14
CA ILE A 840 -17.90 -8.84 -20.08
C ILE A 840 -17.23 -9.11 -18.74
N ASP A 841 -16.86 -10.36 -18.50
CA ASP A 841 -16.27 -10.78 -17.24
C ASP A 841 -15.40 -12.03 -17.43
N VAL A 842 -14.34 -12.14 -16.63
CA VAL A 842 -13.47 -13.32 -16.54
C VAL A 842 -13.37 -13.68 -15.06
N PRO A 843 -14.43 -14.27 -14.48
CA PRO A 843 -14.53 -14.50 -13.03
C PRO A 843 -13.54 -15.55 -12.51
N ARG A 844 -12.91 -16.33 -13.40
CA ARG A 844 -11.89 -17.33 -13.05
C ARG A 844 -10.82 -17.37 -14.13
N TYR A 845 -9.55 -17.25 -13.74
CA TYR A 845 -8.39 -17.31 -14.64
C TYR A 845 -7.21 -17.92 -13.87
N GLU A 846 -7.14 -19.25 -13.84
CA GLU A 846 -6.15 -19.98 -13.07
C GLU A 846 -5.32 -20.92 -13.94
N HIS A 847 -4.02 -21.01 -13.69
CA HIS A 847 -3.18 -22.06 -14.26
C HIS A 847 -3.30 -23.33 -13.42
N PHE A 848 -3.24 -24.52 -14.02
CA PHE A 848 -3.24 -25.77 -13.26
C PHE A 848 -2.01 -25.83 -12.36
N ASP A 849 -2.24 -26.12 -11.08
CA ASP A 849 -1.19 -26.49 -10.13
C ASP A 849 -1.24 -28.01 -9.91
N LYS A 850 -0.08 -28.68 -9.94
CA LYS A 850 0.01 -30.16 -9.83
C LYS A 850 -0.13 -30.65 -8.39
N GLY A 851 -0.97 -29.99 -7.61
CA GLY A 851 -1.23 -30.28 -6.20
C GLY A 851 -1.88 -31.65 -5.96
N ASP A 852 -2.10 -31.97 -4.70
CA ASP A 852 -2.89 -33.14 -4.32
C ASP A 852 -4.38 -32.92 -4.61
N TYR A 853 -5.09 -33.99 -4.96
CA TYR A 853 -6.55 -33.92 -5.11
C TYR A 853 -7.20 -33.49 -3.79
N PRO A 854 -8.24 -32.64 -3.84
CA PRO A 854 -9.04 -32.33 -2.67
C PRO A 854 -9.79 -33.58 -2.17
N ASP A 855 -10.30 -33.52 -0.94
CA ASP A 855 -11.10 -34.61 -0.38
C ASP A 855 -12.43 -34.77 -1.14
N HIS A 856 -13.02 -33.65 -1.55
CA HIS A 856 -14.28 -33.59 -2.31
C HIS A 856 -14.08 -32.88 -3.65
N ALA A 857 -14.93 -33.19 -4.64
CA ALA A 857 -14.89 -32.50 -5.93
C ALA A 857 -15.28 -31.03 -5.77
N ASN A 858 -14.42 -30.13 -6.27
CA ASN A 858 -14.59 -28.69 -6.21
C ASN A 858 -15.15 -28.16 -7.52
N TYR A 859 -16.10 -27.24 -7.41
CA TYR A 859 -16.68 -26.54 -8.54
C TYR A 859 -16.64 -25.02 -8.29
N PHE A 860 -16.47 -24.25 -9.34
CA PHE A 860 -16.69 -22.82 -9.32
C PHE A 860 -18.16 -22.54 -9.65
N MET A 861 -18.89 -21.92 -8.74
CA MET A 861 -20.29 -21.53 -8.91
C MET A 861 -20.37 -20.08 -9.37
N TYR A 862 -20.98 -19.81 -10.53
CA TYR A 862 -21.11 -18.46 -11.09
C TYR A 862 -22.39 -18.30 -11.91
N GLY A 863 -22.93 -17.09 -11.99
CA GLY A 863 -24.15 -16.82 -12.77
C GLY A 863 -24.86 -15.52 -12.42
N ASP A 864 -26.18 -15.56 -12.51
CA ASP A 864 -27.08 -14.47 -12.16
C ASP A 864 -28.37 -14.99 -11.50
N LYS A 865 -29.30 -14.08 -11.18
CA LYS A 865 -30.61 -14.41 -10.58
C LYS A 865 -31.53 -15.31 -11.44
N LYS A 866 -31.16 -15.68 -12.66
CA LYS A 866 -31.96 -16.55 -13.54
C LYS A 866 -31.23 -17.85 -13.90
N SER A 867 -29.91 -17.80 -14.02
CA SER A 867 -29.10 -18.95 -14.45
C SER A 867 -27.87 -19.11 -13.58
N VAL A 868 -27.74 -20.27 -12.94
CA VAL A 868 -26.58 -20.62 -12.11
C VAL A 868 -25.82 -21.78 -12.75
N PHE A 869 -24.49 -21.68 -12.76
CA PHE A 869 -23.60 -22.67 -13.34
C PHE A 869 -22.56 -23.14 -12.31
N LEU A 870 -22.20 -24.43 -12.39
CA LEU A 870 -21.05 -25.02 -11.72
C LEU A 870 -20.03 -25.46 -12.76
N PHE A 871 -18.77 -25.09 -12.57
CA PHE A 871 -17.63 -25.47 -13.42
C PHE A 871 -16.67 -26.32 -12.58
N HIS A 872 -16.44 -27.58 -12.93
CA HIS A 872 -15.49 -28.42 -12.18
C HIS A 872 -14.11 -27.78 -12.20
N ILE A 873 -13.45 -27.72 -11.05
CA ILE A 873 -12.10 -27.21 -10.88
C ILE A 873 -11.14 -28.40 -11.00
N PRO A 874 -10.49 -28.60 -12.16
CA PRO A 874 -9.56 -29.72 -12.35
C PRO A 874 -8.32 -29.54 -11.48
N THR A 875 -7.80 -30.64 -10.92
CA THR A 875 -6.58 -30.61 -10.11
C THR A 875 -5.35 -31.03 -10.93
N LYS A 876 -5.29 -32.30 -11.33
CA LYS A 876 -4.14 -32.85 -12.08
C LYS A 876 -4.55 -34.04 -12.92
N SER A 877 -3.72 -34.38 -13.91
CA SER A 877 -3.93 -35.58 -14.73
C SER A 877 -3.82 -36.87 -13.90
N PRO A 878 -4.75 -37.84 -14.04
CA PRO A 878 -5.97 -37.78 -14.85
C PRO A 878 -7.09 -36.98 -14.16
N ASP A 879 -7.87 -36.19 -14.90
CA ASP A 879 -9.07 -35.49 -14.40
C ASP A 879 -10.10 -35.32 -15.54
N PHE A 880 -11.20 -34.63 -15.26
CA PHE A 880 -12.24 -34.31 -16.22
C PHE A 880 -12.53 -32.80 -16.27
N PHE A 881 -13.29 -32.38 -17.27
CA PHE A 881 -13.88 -31.04 -17.34
C PHE A 881 -15.40 -31.19 -17.32
N GLN A 882 -16.10 -30.33 -16.58
CA GLN A 882 -17.55 -30.44 -16.47
C GLN A 882 -18.19 -29.08 -16.24
N VAL A 883 -19.29 -28.84 -16.96
CA VAL A 883 -20.14 -27.65 -16.84
C VAL A 883 -21.56 -28.10 -16.52
N VAL A 884 -22.10 -27.61 -15.42
CA VAL A 884 -23.43 -27.95 -14.93
C VAL A 884 -24.27 -26.68 -14.85
N GLN A 885 -25.46 -26.67 -15.43
CA GLN A 885 -26.47 -25.65 -15.19
C GLN A 885 -27.44 -26.15 -14.12
N LEU A 886 -27.72 -25.33 -13.12
CA LEU A 886 -28.65 -25.64 -12.04
C LEU A 886 -30.09 -25.21 -12.38
N ASP A 887 -31.06 -25.95 -11.85
CA ASP A 887 -32.49 -25.64 -11.87
C ASP A 887 -32.87 -24.89 -10.59
N GLY A 888 -32.58 -23.59 -10.56
CA GLY A 888 -32.83 -22.70 -9.43
C GLY A 888 -31.58 -22.06 -8.84
N ILE A 889 -31.80 -21.20 -7.84
CA ILE A 889 -30.77 -20.46 -7.11
C ILE A 889 -30.54 -21.16 -5.75
N PRO A 890 -29.29 -21.46 -5.37
CA PRO A 890 -28.99 -21.97 -4.02
C PRO A 890 -29.27 -20.94 -2.92
N ASP A 891 -29.57 -21.40 -1.71
CA ASP A 891 -29.83 -20.51 -0.57
C ASP A 891 -28.58 -19.72 -0.15
N ASN A 892 -28.75 -18.54 0.48
CA ASN A 892 -27.66 -17.70 1.03
C ASN A 892 -26.57 -17.21 0.06
N VAL A 893 -26.87 -17.14 -1.24
CA VAL A 893 -25.97 -16.55 -2.26
C VAL A 893 -26.08 -15.02 -2.39
N GLY A 894 -26.91 -14.37 -1.57
CA GLY A 894 -27.10 -12.92 -1.55
C GLY A 894 -27.86 -12.42 -0.33
N THR A 895 -28.12 -11.12 -0.28
CA THR A 895 -28.89 -10.45 0.78
C THR A 895 -30.34 -10.20 0.34
N GLU A 896 -31.22 -9.79 1.25
CA GLU A 896 -32.60 -9.37 0.92
C GLU A 896 -32.64 -8.26 -0.15
N LYS A 897 -31.62 -7.37 -0.17
CA LYS A 897 -31.53 -6.27 -1.14
C LYS A 897 -30.86 -6.70 -2.46
N VAL A 898 -29.93 -7.64 -2.41
CA VAL A 898 -29.15 -8.11 -3.56
C VAL A 898 -29.00 -9.63 -3.50
N VAL A 899 -29.94 -10.34 -4.13
CA VAL A 899 -30.15 -11.79 -3.97
C VAL A 899 -29.10 -12.68 -4.66
N ASP A 900 -28.31 -12.15 -5.58
CA ASP A 900 -27.37 -12.90 -6.43
C ASP A 900 -25.91 -12.46 -6.28
N LEU A 901 -25.56 -11.84 -5.15
CA LEU A 901 -24.27 -11.19 -4.95
C LEU A 901 -23.07 -12.14 -5.11
N LEU A 902 -23.09 -13.30 -4.45
CA LEU A 902 -22.03 -14.32 -4.60
C LEU A 902 -22.00 -14.90 -6.01
N LEU A 903 -23.15 -15.05 -6.67
CA LEU A 903 -23.22 -15.59 -8.03
C LEU A 903 -22.56 -14.68 -9.06
N ARG A 904 -22.68 -13.36 -8.87
CA ARG A 904 -22.05 -12.37 -9.76
C ARG A 904 -20.53 -12.33 -9.63
N TYR A 905 -19.98 -12.79 -8.50
CA TYR A 905 -18.53 -12.82 -8.26
C TYR A 905 -17.94 -14.20 -8.51
N GLY A 906 -18.75 -15.21 -8.30
CA GLY A 906 -18.34 -16.57 -8.27
C GLY A 906 -17.81 -16.98 -6.90
N THR A 907 -17.98 -18.25 -6.58
CA THR A 907 -17.47 -18.84 -5.33
C THR A 907 -17.11 -20.30 -5.55
N VAL A 908 -16.13 -20.81 -4.82
CA VAL A 908 -15.80 -22.23 -4.84
C VAL A 908 -16.80 -22.98 -3.96
N VAL A 909 -17.35 -24.06 -4.50
CA VAL A 909 -18.30 -24.94 -3.83
C VAL A 909 -17.81 -26.38 -3.88
N GLU A 910 -18.05 -27.14 -2.82
CA GLU A 910 -17.75 -28.57 -2.75
C GLU A 910 -19.02 -29.38 -3.02
N ILE A 911 -18.87 -30.57 -3.60
CA ILE A 911 -19.93 -31.58 -3.59
C ILE A 911 -19.51 -32.72 -2.66
N PRO A 912 -19.93 -32.73 -1.38
CA PRO A 912 -19.40 -33.66 -0.37
C PRO A 912 -19.62 -35.14 -0.70
N SER A 913 -20.62 -35.46 -1.52
CA SER A 913 -20.91 -36.83 -1.96
C SER A 913 -19.95 -37.38 -3.03
N ILE A 914 -19.03 -36.55 -3.56
CA ILE A 914 -18.13 -36.89 -4.66
C ILE A 914 -16.70 -36.74 -4.19
N SER A 915 -15.88 -37.77 -4.43
CA SER A 915 -14.43 -37.73 -4.17
C SER A 915 -13.76 -36.67 -5.05
N GLY A 916 -12.81 -35.92 -4.51
CA GLY A 916 -12.02 -35.00 -5.32
C GLY A 916 -11.07 -35.71 -6.28
N SER A 917 -10.70 -36.95 -6.00
CA SER A 917 -10.03 -37.81 -6.98
C SER A 917 -11.02 -38.44 -7.96
N PRO A 918 -10.74 -38.38 -9.27
CA PRO A 918 -11.65 -38.91 -10.28
C PRO A 918 -11.73 -40.43 -10.22
N LYS A 919 -12.93 -40.95 -10.42
CA LYS A 919 -13.16 -42.39 -10.50
C LYS A 919 -12.74 -42.89 -11.87
N ILE A 920 -11.89 -43.92 -11.90
CA ILE A 920 -11.39 -44.52 -13.14
C ILE A 920 -11.90 -45.96 -13.23
N GLU A 921 -12.58 -46.29 -14.33
CA GLU A 921 -13.02 -47.65 -14.64
C GLU A 921 -12.55 -48.02 -16.04
N SER A 922 -11.98 -49.22 -16.20
CA SER A 922 -11.43 -49.70 -17.49
C SER A 922 -10.40 -48.77 -18.16
N GLY A 923 -9.73 -47.91 -17.40
CA GLY A 923 -8.75 -46.95 -17.90
C GLY A 923 -9.34 -45.59 -18.30
N GLU A 924 -10.66 -45.39 -18.17
CA GLU A 924 -11.35 -44.15 -18.51
C GLU A 924 -11.92 -43.46 -17.27
N VAL A 925 -11.77 -42.12 -17.22
CA VAL A 925 -12.39 -41.29 -16.19
C VAL A 925 -13.90 -41.34 -16.34
N GLN A 926 -14.60 -41.62 -15.24
CA GLN A 926 -16.06 -41.72 -15.21
C GLN A 926 -16.70 -40.39 -14.82
N ASP A 927 -17.87 -40.11 -15.38
CA ASP A 927 -18.70 -38.97 -15.01
C ASP A 927 -19.17 -39.09 -13.54
N PRO A 928 -18.78 -38.16 -12.65
CA PRO A 928 -19.13 -38.27 -11.23
C PRO A 928 -20.60 -37.94 -10.94
N LEU A 929 -21.28 -37.20 -11.82
CA LEU A 929 -22.64 -36.68 -11.59
C LEU A 929 -23.72 -37.54 -12.26
N THR A 930 -23.87 -38.79 -11.82
CA THR A 930 -24.87 -39.72 -12.38
C THR A 930 -26.30 -39.50 -11.88
N LYS A 931 -26.49 -38.69 -10.83
CA LYS A 931 -27.80 -38.31 -10.26
C LYS A 931 -28.15 -36.88 -10.64
N ASN A 932 -29.45 -36.55 -10.65
CA ASN A 932 -29.94 -35.20 -10.97
C ASN A 932 -30.04 -34.24 -9.77
N LYS A 933 -29.74 -34.71 -8.55
CA LYS A 933 -29.78 -33.94 -7.30
C LYS A 933 -28.58 -34.27 -6.41
N PHE A 934 -28.06 -33.26 -5.73
CA PHE A 934 -26.92 -33.39 -4.82
C PHE A 934 -26.81 -32.16 -3.91
N ASP A 935 -26.11 -32.33 -2.79
CA ASP A 935 -25.82 -31.27 -1.85
C ASP A 935 -24.51 -30.58 -2.22
N ILE A 936 -24.50 -29.25 -2.18
CA ILE A 936 -23.30 -28.43 -2.26
C ILE A 936 -22.99 -27.81 -0.90
N SER A 937 -21.70 -27.61 -0.60
CA SER A 937 -21.22 -26.84 0.56
C SER A 937 -20.35 -25.67 0.11
N PHE A 938 -20.56 -24.48 0.67
CA PHE A 938 -19.79 -23.27 0.36
C PHE A 938 -19.88 -22.22 1.46
N VAL A 939 -19.10 -21.14 1.36
CA VAL A 939 -19.19 -19.99 2.28
C VAL A 939 -20.20 -18.99 1.76
N GLY A 940 -21.26 -18.76 2.54
CA GLY A 940 -22.33 -17.79 2.28
C GLY A 940 -21.88 -16.33 2.40
N ILE A 941 -22.77 -15.41 2.05
CA ILE A 941 -22.45 -13.96 2.02
C ILE A 941 -22.14 -13.38 3.41
N ASP A 942 -22.60 -14.05 4.46
CA ASP A 942 -22.35 -13.75 5.87
C ASP A 942 -21.06 -14.39 6.40
N GLY A 943 -20.31 -15.11 5.56
CA GLY A 943 -19.11 -15.84 5.94
C GLY A 943 -19.40 -17.20 6.60
N ALA A 944 -20.66 -17.62 6.74
CA ALA A 944 -21.01 -18.91 7.32
C ALA A 944 -20.98 -20.04 6.29
N GLU A 945 -20.76 -21.28 6.74
CA GLU A 945 -20.90 -22.45 5.88
C GLU A 945 -22.38 -22.70 5.56
N VAL A 946 -22.68 -22.85 4.27
CA VAL A 946 -24.00 -23.09 3.72
C VAL A 946 -24.00 -24.45 3.04
N ALA A 947 -24.92 -25.31 3.44
CA ALA A 947 -25.25 -26.53 2.71
C ALA A 947 -26.59 -26.33 1.99
N SER A 948 -26.63 -26.59 0.68
CA SER A 948 -27.84 -26.43 -0.14
C SER A 948 -28.01 -27.65 -1.06
N GLU A 949 -29.22 -28.21 -1.12
CA GLU A 949 -29.56 -29.19 -2.17
C GLU A 949 -29.76 -28.45 -3.49
N VAL A 950 -29.13 -28.92 -4.56
CA VAL A 950 -29.28 -28.37 -5.92
C VAL A 950 -29.70 -29.45 -6.90
N LYS A 951 -30.31 -29.03 -8.01
CA LYS A 951 -30.80 -29.90 -9.07
C LYS A 951 -30.15 -29.54 -10.40
N ILE A 952 -29.72 -30.56 -11.17
CA ILE A 952 -29.21 -30.35 -12.54
C ILE A 952 -30.36 -30.03 -13.48
N ALA A 953 -30.25 -28.90 -14.18
CA ALA A 953 -31.03 -28.62 -15.39
C ALA A 953 -30.35 -29.22 -16.64
N ARG A 954 -29.04 -28.98 -16.78
CA ARG A 954 -28.22 -29.46 -17.92
C ARG A 954 -26.79 -29.72 -17.50
N LYS A 955 -26.11 -30.65 -18.15
CA LYS A 955 -24.70 -30.96 -17.91
C LYS A 955 -23.97 -31.27 -19.21
N ILE A 956 -22.71 -30.85 -19.30
CA ILE A 956 -21.74 -31.20 -20.32
C ILE A 956 -20.46 -31.63 -19.61
N TRP A 957 -19.82 -32.72 -20.05
CA TRP A 957 -18.56 -33.17 -19.45
C TRP A 957 -17.64 -33.83 -20.48
N PHE A 958 -16.33 -33.84 -20.20
CA PHE A 958 -15.28 -34.42 -21.04
C PHE A 958 -14.22 -35.11 -20.17
N SER A 959 -13.72 -36.28 -20.58
CA SER A 959 -12.54 -36.89 -19.98
C SER A 959 -11.28 -36.15 -20.47
N GLY A 960 -10.42 -35.67 -19.58
CA GLY A 960 -9.31 -34.77 -19.95
C GLY A 960 -8.20 -35.33 -20.85
N THR A 961 -8.34 -36.58 -21.32
CA THR A 961 -7.42 -37.27 -22.23
C THR A 961 -8.03 -37.61 -23.58
N THR A 962 -9.35 -37.43 -23.74
CA THR A 962 -10.09 -37.86 -24.94
C THR A 962 -11.23 -36.87 -25.14
N VAL A 963 -11.13 -36.10 -26.23
CA VAL A 963 -12.10 -35.08 -26.63
C VAL A 963 -13.35 -35.72 -27.21
#